data_AF-T0Q7Q7-F1
#
_entry.id   AF-T0Q7Q7-F1
#
_cell.length_a   1.000
_cell.length_b   1.000
_cell.length_c   1.000
_cell.angle_alpha   90.00
_cell.angle_beta   90.00
_cell.angle_gamma   90.00
#
_symmetry.space_group_name_H-M   'P 1'
#
loop_
_entity.id
_entity.type
_entity.pdbx_description
1 polymer ?
#
loop_
_entity_poly.entity_id
_entity_poly.type
_entity_poly.pdbx_seq_one_letter_code
_entity_poly.pdbx_strand_id
1 'polypeptide(L)'
;MAERCFWSARPNASSACEKTTWDTCGYASLLLTPIVLLCVYWLAFGVYMLRKDDSTTKLLTFDVARIHDPVAQGIAIALAQRRHTTEKPSHFQHNMKLCAMWAEWPSLSYAPLSVALKVISADEPINSVVFSLNVTNETANVAIACSCAVLVSSLWLYKTWRRTDDRLLRRFAYPITFDVLYIPLASTFLRMAVCPLGHDRVALPDGSTCDCLDRYGFFWAFGSIGFVSIYSCAIYYKMFIEPTGSTMDFRFETSFQIIMVMARTLNPLLSMLANSVGLTHHAARAVPLTLAFLASLSFLLLAAYKTQPCIGSGRLPNNIRVLSFSSSLYTTLCVLGFLVAGGPPQNLHYSLALLPLIWVTAWVVNGRRAAKFHIPSLTIVELLHDSTLQAKTVGAIAALHVNPLNIRSKDYEAIIAMAHKTVKIARLRELHCRLYCARLLWFCHIESYRRAGTRVGEPKPELALVPGLWFKDAANEVRVSSRKLLKAKTRNVSTQLSKVKIRHIEHVTDPTASTTHIDKPTERRARPPSLYQSVKRLLTVTSPISGRATPYRRSIVSIPSVVDSNGYYVVAIRDKNWIAKLEAPDPALQQFDALYRAMLEMLEQSCTLDDHTAMFEAASFLLQWYRSSYLHLNKTIYLHIVATFCALPDIASAADATYTLHQLTVELRTLPADLWLSNASDLNRFVQALGHPSANTVAYCAEVLAHLLAAAETKPSVNLYVLLMPSSIARLHAAFSSWHRNYRISDCLERACTSLYCLQLRSNLGKRNSIGMRQQSTAKMFVALVTQITSVVARPIVESVRRRSSGRALTLPTSTGRRISANVYGAARDAAGKGILLNGFVQPTGLSRMPSLSHGAQEAAVPPPAQPKAKPMTSQALLAQFVATSTPARLARSRTMRESTKPRTAKKASPDHFTFVTPEMLAEIQRRRTLRQQMLELLEATYARFQTTASRTTTEKGRHNASAIDVMITYTKVLQMYVEAEDCAMADYVATALDPSLRTFFHTNVQPFMSTYLARIRASQRLRAWWRRTSNRR
;
A
#
# COMPACT_ATOMS: atom_id res chain seq x y z
N MET A 1 0.54 -72.81 12.44
CA MET A 1 0.72 -71.73 11.42
C MET A 1 1.02 -70.40 12.08
N ALA A 2 0.18 -69.92 12.99
CA ALA A 2 0.40 -68.66 13.73
C ALA A 2 1.79 -68.56 14.39
N GLU A 3 2.39 -69.68 14.81
CA GLU A 3 3.74 -69.74 15.42
C GLU A 3 4.89 -69.28 14.49
N ARG A 4 4.60 -68.88 13.24
CA ARG A 4 5.60 -68.27 12.34
C ARG A 4 5.74 -66.75 12.51
N CYS A 5 4.75 -66.08 13.12
CA CYS A 5 4.72 -64.62 13.25
C CYS A 5 5.16 -64.08 14.64
N PHE A 6 5.26 -64.92 15.66
CA PHE A 6 5.56 -64.51 17.05
C PHE A 6 6.92 -65.04 17.52
N TRP A 7 7.69 -64.20 18.22
CA TRP A 7 8.97 -64.56 18.83
C TRP A 7 8.78 -65.55 20.00
N SER A 8 7.85 -65.21 20.90
CA SER A 8 7.51 -65.98 22.10
C SER A 8 7.04 -67.42 21.84
N ALA A 9 6.64 -67.76 20.61
CA ALA A 9 6.24 -69.10 20.21
C ALA A 9 7.43 -70.04 19.85
N ARG A 10 8.68 -69.55 19.91
CA ARG A 10 9.86 -70.21 19.31
C ARG A 10 11.11 -70.25 20.22
N PRO A 11 11.08 -70.92 21.38
CA PRO A 11 12.24 -70.96 22.28
C PRO A 11 13.50 -71.63 21.68
N ASN A 12 13.35 -72.56 20.72
CA ASN A 12 14.44 -73.40 20.20
C ASN A 12 14.66 -73.30 18.67
N ALA A 13 14.06 -72.33 17.97
CA ALA A 13 14.10 -72.29 16.50
C ALA A 13 15.18 -71.33 15.95
N SER A 14 16.03 -71.83 15.04
CA SER A 14 17.10 -71.06 14.39
C SER A 14 16.64 -70.11 13.28
N SER A 15 15.34 -70.03 12.98
CA SER A 15 14.76 -69.06 12.03
C SER A 15 14.05 -67.94 12.78
N ALA A 16 14.41 -66.69 12.45
CA ALA A 16 13.73 -65.50 12.93
C ALA A 16 12.27 -65.44 12.43
N CYS A 17 11.46 -64.54 13.02
CA CYS A 17 10.16 -64.20 12.45
C CYS A 17 10.36 -63.43 11.14
N GLU A 18 9.53 -63.67 10.13
CA GLU A 18 9.56 -62.90 8.88
C GLU A 18 8.28 -62.10 8.67
N LYS A 19 8.43 -60.81 8.35
CA LYS A 19 7.30 -59.93 8.03
C LYS A 19 6.55 -60.32 6.76
N THR A 20 7.19 -61.07 5.86
CA THR A 20 6.56 -61.72 4.69
C THR A 20 5.34 -62.55 5.09
N THR A 21 5.36 -63.18 6.26
CA THR A 21 4.31 -64.08 6.74
C THR A 21 3.12 -63.38 7.42
N TRP A 22 3.19 -62.07 7.69
CA TRP A 22 2.13 -61.34 8.41
C TRP A 22 0.77 -61.41 7.72
N ASP A 23 0.73 -61.39 6.39
CA ASP A 23 -0.49 -61.56 5.59
C ASP A 23 -1.11 -62.95 5.83
N THR A 24 -0.30 -64.00 5.74
CA THR A 24 -0.73 -65.40 6.02
C THR A 24 -1.10 -65.65 7.49
N CYS A 25 -0.69 -64.77 8.41
CA CYS A 25 -1.12 -64.78 9.81
C CYS A 25 -2.39 -63.94 10.07
N GLY A 26 -2.96 -63.27 9.07
CA GLY A 26 -4.16 -62.43 9.19
C GLY A 26 -3.91 -60.96 9.56
N TYR A 27 -2.64 -60.52 9.60
CA TYR A 27 -2.23 -59.18 10.06
C TYR A 27 -1.85 -58.21 8.92
N ALA A 28 -2.35 -58.46 7.70
CA ALA A 28 -2.11 -57.64 6.51
C ALA A 28 -2.35 -56.13 6.72
N SER A 29 -3.33 -55.77 7.55
CA SER A 29 -3.65 -54.38 7.89
C SER A 29 -2.49 -53.62 8.55
N LEU A 30 -1.59 -54.31 9.25
CA LEU A 30 -0.38 -53.73 9.86
C LEU A 30 0.71 -53.38 8.85
N LEU A 31 0.62 -53.85 7.60
CA LEU A 31 1.56 -53.45 6.55
C LEU A 31 1.36 -51.98 6.13
N LEU A 32 0.13 -51.48 6.18
CA LEU A 32 -0.26 -50.16 5.65
C LEU A 32 -0.74 -49.17 6.72
N THR A 33 -1.47 -49.64 7.74
CA THR A 33 -2.05 -48.77 8.79
C THR A 33 -1.03 -47.86 9.48
N PRO A 34 0.18 -48.34 9.86
CA PRO A 34 1.22 -47.48 10.46
C PRO A 34 1.62 -46.30 9.59
N ILE A 35 1.82 -46.51 8.29
CA ILE A 35 2.20 -45.46 7.34
C ILE A 35 1.06 -44.48 7.17
N VAL A 36 -0.18 -44.97 7.01
CA VAL A 36 -1.36 -44.12 6.85
C VAL A 36 -1.57 -43.21 8.07
N LEU A 37 -1.41 -43.72 9.29
CA LEU A 37 -1.49 -42.90 10.51
C LEU A 37 -0.42 -41.81 10.55
N LEU A 38 0.83 -42.11 10.19
CA LEU A 38 1.92 -41.12 10.17
C LEU A 38 1.75 -40.10 9.02
N CYS A 39 1.22 -40.51 7.87
CA CYS A 39 0.82 -39.62 6.77
C CYS A 39 -0.35 -38.70 7.14
N VAL A 40 -1.36 -39.21 7.85
CA VAL A 40 -2.48 -38.41 8.36
C VAL A 40 -1.99 -37.39 9.38
N TYR A 41 -1.13 -37.80 10.32
CA TYR A 41 -0.52 -36.87 11.28
C TYR A 41 0.33 -35.79 10.58
N TRP A 42 1.19 -36.20 9.65
CA TRP A 42 2.02 -35.32 8.83
C TRP A 42 1.17 -34.24 8.14
N LEU A 43 0.14 -34.65 7.40
CA LEU A 43 -0.73 -33.74 6.66
C LEU A 43 -1.56 -32.84 7.58
N ALA A 44 -2.21 -33.42 8.60
CA ALA A 44 -3.08 -32.69 9.51
C ALA A 44 -2.31 -31.64 10.32
N PHE A 45 -1.14 -31.99 10.87
CA PHE A 45 -0.32 -31.04 11.63
C PHE A 45 0.31 -29.97 10.72
N GLY A 46 0.79 -30.35 9.53
CA GLY A 46 1.31 -29.40 8.54
C GLY A 46 0.25 -28.36 8.10
N VAL A 47 -0.95 -28.82 7.75
CA VAL A 47 -2.08 -27.96 7.39
C VAL A 47 -2.56 -27.13 8.58
N TYR A 48 -2.58 -27.67 9.80
CA TYR A 48 -2.89 -26.90 11.01
C TYR A 48 -1.91 -25.74 11.22
N MET A 49 -0.59 -25.98 11.06
CA MET A 49 0.42 -24.93 11.22
C MET A 49 0.37 -23.89 10.09
N LEU A 50 0.08 -24.30 8.83
CA LEU A 50 -0.18 -23.37 7.72
C LEU A 50 -1.45 -22.53 7.94
N ARG A 51 -2.50 -23.06 8.56
CA ARG A 51 -3.69 -22.27 8.96
C ARG A 51 -3.35 -21.31 10.10
N LYS A 52 -2.56 -21.74 11.08
CA LYS A 52 -2.17 -20.98 12.27
C LYS A 52 -1.32 -19.74 11.96
N ASP A 53 -0.49 -19.80 10.92
CA ASP A 53 0.29 -18.64 10.44
C ASP A 53 -0.55 -17.66 9.59
N ASP A 54 -1.88 -17.85 9.48
CA ASP A 54 -2.74 -17.19 8.48
C ASP A 54 -2.11 -17.33 7.07
N SER A 55 -1.52 -18.49 6.78
CA SER A 55 -0.74 -18.72 5.56
C SER A 55 -1.59 -19.37 4.46
N THR A 56 -2.60 -20.18 4.79
CA THR A 56 -3.50 -20.77 3.78
C THR A 56 -4.27 -19.75 2.94
N THR A 57 -4.55 -18.57 3.51
CA THR A 57 -5.15 -17.42 2.80
C THR A 57 -4.14 -16.72 1.87
N LYS A 58 -2.86 -16.70 2.25
CA LYS A 58 -1.74 -16.11 1.50
C LYS A 58 -1.21 -17.04 0.40
N LEU A 59 -1.33 -18.37 0.58
CA LEU A 59 -0.78 -19.41 -0.32
C LEU A 59 -1.29 -19.30 -1.76
N LEU A 60 -2.52 -18.82 -1.93
CA LEU A 60 -3.15 -18.61 -3.23
C LEU A 60 -2.88 -17.20 -3.80
N THR A 61 -2.40 -16.26 -2.98
CA THR A 61 -1.99 -14.92 -3.41
C THR A 61 -0.49 -14.91 -3.73
N PHE A 62 -0.14 -15.32 -4.95
CA PHE A 62 1.23 -15.33 -5.49
C PHE A 62 1.79 -13.91 -5.76
N ASP A 63 1.82 -13.06 -4.72
CA ASP A 63 2.24 -11.67 -4.81
C ASP A 63 3.75 -11.50 -4.53
N VAL A 64 4.50 -11.43 -5.62
CA VAL A 64 5.95 -11.23 -5.66
C VAL A 64 6.36 -9.85 -5.16
N ALA A 65 5.55 -8.82 -5.41
CA ALA A 65 5.86 -7.44 -5.01
C ALA A 65 5.79 -7.27 -3.49
N ARG A 66 4.92 -8.03 -2.82
CA ARG A 66 4.81 -8.06 -1.36
C ARG A 66 5.97 -8.82 -0.68
N ILE A 67 6.51 -9.88 -1.29
CA ILE A 67 7.64 -10.63 -0.73
C ILE A 67 8.95 -9.84 -0.86
N HIS A 68 9.12 -9.11 -1.98
CA HIS A 68 10.27 -8.26 -2.24
C HIS A 68 10.00 -6.77 -1.97
N ASP A 69 9.11 -6.45 -1.02
CA ASP A 69 8.92 -5.10 -0.50
C ASP A 69 10.25 -4.56 0.06
N PRO A 70 10.83 -3.48 -0.49
CA PRO A 70 12.08 -2.91 0.00
C PRO A 70 12.06 -2.55 1.48
N VAL A 71 10.87 -2.24 2.05
CA VAL A 71 10.70 -1.94 3.48
C VAL A 71 10.91 -3.19 4.32
N ALA A 72 10.24 -4.30 3.99
CA ALA A 72 10.45 -5.58 4.65
C ALA A 72 11.89 -6.09 4.49
N GLN A 73 12.47 -5.96 3.28
CA GLN A 73 13.84 -6.38 3.00
C GLN A 73 14.89 -5.55 3.78
N GLY A 74 14.77 -4.23 3.80
CA GLY A 74 15.67 -3.34 4.54
C GLY A 74 15.57 -3.53 6.06
N ILE A 75 14.38 -3.78 6.59
CA ILE A 75 14.19 -4.09 8.02
C ILE A 75 14.77 -5.46 8.37
N ALA A 76 14.66 -6.47 7.50
CA ALA A 76 15.31 -7.76 7.71
C ALA A 76 16.85 -7.62 7.80
N ILE A 77 17.45 -6.80 6.94
CA ILE A 77 18.90 -6.51 6.96
C ILE A 77 19.28 -5.71 8.21
N ALA A 78 18.52 -4.68 8.58
CA ALA A 78 18.71 -3.92 9.82
C ALA A 78 18.70 -4.79 11.10
N LEU A 79 17.91 -5.87 11.10
CA LEU A 79 17.83 -6.83 12.22
C LEU A 79 18.93 -7.91 12.17
N ALA A 80 19.46 -8.23 10.98
CA ALA A 80 20.62 -9.11 10.80
C ALA A 80 21.93 -8.42 11.21
N GLN A 81 22.04 -7.12 10.97
CA GLN A 81 23.17 -6.27 11.40
C GLN A 81 23.20 -6.14 12.93
N ARG A 82 23.82 -7.14 13.58
CA ARG A 82 24.18 -7.18 15.00
C ARG A 82 25.69 -7.02 15.19
N ARG A 83 26.09 -6.60 16.39
CA ARG A 83 27.48 -6.27 16.77
C ARG A 83 28.44 -7.47 16.63
N HIS A 84 28.90 -7.72 15.40
CA HIS A 84 29.99 -8.65 15.13
C HIS A 84 31.31 -8.01 15.59
N THR A 85 31.92 -8.57 16.63
CA THR A 85 33.27 -8.21 17.09
C THR A 85 34.36 -8.73 16.15
N THR A 86 34.01 -9.61 15.21
CA THR A 86 34.86 -10.14 14.14
C THR A 86 34.57 -9.42 12.83
N GLU A 87 35.60 -9.03 12.07
CA GLU A 87 35.40 -8.24 10.84
C GLU A 87 34.63 -8.95 9.72
N LYS A 88 34.52 -10.29 9.79
CA LYS A 88 33.75 -11.10 8.85
C LYS A 88 32.54 -11.73 9.57
N PRO A 89 31.32 -11.71 8.99
CA PRO A 89 30.19 -12.45 9.51
C PRO A 89 30.44 -13.96 9.36
N SER A 90 30.03 -14.76 10.36
CA SER A 90 30.25 -16.20 10.30
C SER A 90 29.17 -16.88 9.47
N HIS A 91 29.43 -17.09 8.18
CA HIS A 91 28.54 -17.79 7.23
C HIS A 91 28.31 -19.30 7.56
N PHE A 92 28.61 -19.79 8.76
CA PHE A 92 28.43 -21.20 9.11
C PHE A 92 26.99 -21.69 8.92
N GLN A 93 25.98 -20.95 9.42
CA GLN A 93 24.56 -21.32 9.22
C GLN A 93 24.14 -21.20 7.74
N HIS A 94 24.67 -20.20 7.02
CA HIS A 94 24.45 -20.03 5.59
C HIS A 94 24.96 -21.27 4.83
N ASN A 95 26.22 -21.63 5.05
CA ASN A 95 26.90 -22.76 4.40
C ASN A 95 26.23 -24.09 4.76
N MET A 96 25.94 -24.35 6.04
CA MET A 96 25.22 -25.57 6.47
C MET A 96 23.86 -25.72 5.77
N LYS A 97 23.14 -24.63 5.51
CA LYS A 97 21.89 -24.69 4.73
C LYS A 97 22.08 -24.85 3.24
N LEU A 98 23.14 -24.29 2.66
CA LEU A 98 23.49 -24.60 1.27
C LEU A 98 23.88 -26.08 1.14
N CYS A 99 24.68 -26.63 2.05
CA CYS A 99 25.01 -28.05 2.12
C CYS A 99 23.75 -28.92 2.26
N ALA A 100 22.82 -28.56 3.15
CA ALA A 100 21.52 -29.24 3.25
C ALA A 100 20.74 -29.18 1.93
N MET A 101 20.63 -28.01 1.29
CA MET A 101 19.95 -27.86 -0.01
C MET A 101 20.62 -28.65 -1.15
N TRP A 102 21.95 -28.76 -1.14
CA TRP A 102 22.69 -29.58 -2.09
C TRP A 102 22.50 -31.09 -1.84
N ALA A 103 22.41 -31.53 -0.58
CA ALA A 103 22.08 -32.93 -0.24
C ALA A 103 20.60 -33.28 -0.55
N GLU A 104 19.69 -32.32 -0.37
CA GLU A 104 18.27 -32.46 -0.72
C GLU A 104 18.05 -32.65 -2.23
N TRP A 105 18.92 -32.13 -3.10
CA TRP A 105 18.74 -32.19 -4.55
C TRP A 105 18.83 -33.60 -5.14
N PRO A 106 19.91 -34.39 -4.93
CA PRO A 106 19.94 -35.80 -5.33
C PRO A 106 18.83 -36.62 -4.67
N SER A 107 18.61 -36.43 -3.36
CA SER A 107 17.56 -37.12 -2.61
C SER A 107 16.18 -36.96 -3.24
N LEU A 108 15.77 -35.73 -3.57
CA LEU A 108 14.50 -35.45 -4.27
C LEU A 108 14.51 -35.94 -5.72
N SER A 109 15.64 -35.86 -6.42
CA SER A 109 15.75 -36.31 -7.82
C SER A 109 15.66 -37.84 -7.95
N TYR A 110 16.12 -38.58 -6.95
CA TYR A 110 16.12 -40.05 -6.90
C TYR A 110 14.83 -40.65 -6.35
N ALA A 111 14.05 -39.89 -5.56
CA ALA A 111 12.78 -40.30 -4.98
C ALA A 111 11.84 -41.10 -5.93
N PRO A 112 11.52 -40.64 -7.16
CA PRO A 112 10.64 -41.38 -8.07
C PRO A 112 11.35 -42.60 -8.69
N LEU A 113 12.67 -42.55 -8.89
CA LEU A 113 13.44 -43.67 -9.43
C LEU A 113 13.42 -44.87 -8.46
N SER A 114 13.39 -44.61 -7.15
CA SER A 114 13.18 -45.66 -6.13
C SER A 114 11.82 -46.38 -6.24
N VAL A 115 10.82 -45.76 -6.88
CA VAL A 115 9.53 -46.40 -7.18
C VAL A 115 9.65 -47.30 -8.40
N ALA A 116 10.34 -46.85 -9.46
CA ALA A 116 10.56 -47.65 -10.66
C ALA A 116 11.42 -48.90 -10.41
N LEU A 117 12.54 -48.76 -9.69
CA LEU A 117 13.46 -49.88 -9.40
C LEU A 117 12.78 -51.02 -8.61
N LYS A 118 11.85 -50.68 -7.71
CA LYS A 118 11.04 -51.66 -6.96
C LYS A 118 9.97 -52.37 -7.79
N VAL A 119 9.55 -51.80 -8.92
CA VAL A 119 8.67 -52.48 -9.90
C VAL A 119 9.48 -53.46 -10.77
N ILE A 120 10.74 -53.13 -11.04
CA ILE A 120 11.70 -53.93 -11.84
C ILE A 120 12.30 -55.11 -11.04
N SER A 121 12.22 -55.08 -9.71
CA SER A 121 12.85 -56.07 -8.81
C SER A 121 14.38 -56.11 -8.95
N ALA A 122 15.03 -54.94 -9.06
CA ALA A 122 16.50 -54.82 -9.12
C ALA A 122 17.09 -54.55 -7.72
N ASP A 123 18.02 -55.40 -7.27
CA ASP A 123 18.50 -55.43 -5.87
C ASP A 123 19.31 -54.18 -5.42
N GLU A 124 19.17 -53.84 -4.12
CA GLU A 124 19.13 -52.46 -3.56
C GLU A 124 20.40 -51.59 -3.41
N PRO A 125 21.68 -52.02 -3.44
CA PRO A 125 22.70 -51.35 -2.61
C PRO A 125 23.10 -49.93 -3.04
N ILE A 126 22.82 -49.52 -4.29
CA ILE A 126 22.98 -48.12 -4.74
C ILE A 126 21.86 -47.20 -4.19
N ASN A 127 20.70 -47.76 -3.80
CA ASN A 127 19.45 -47.03 -3.58
C ASN A 127 19.41 -46.19 -2.29
N SER A 128 20.30 -46.42 -1.31
CA SER A 128 20.21 -45.81 0.02
C SER A 128 21.40 -44.92 0.40
N VAL A 129 22.62 -45.46 0.33
CA VAL A 129 23.81 -44.91 1.01
C VAL A 129 24.26 -43.54 0.48
N VAL A 130 24.39 -43.40 -0.85
CA VAL A 130 25.17 -42.31 -1.46
C VAL A 130 24.49 -40.93 -1.37
N PHE A 131 23.15 -40.88 -1.39
CA PHE A 131 22.41 -39.63 -1.65
C PHE A 131 21.46 -39.18 -0.52
N SER A 132 21.42 -39.89 0.62
CA SER A 132 20.51 -39.58 1.71
C SER A 132 21.16 -39.39 3.08
N LEU A 133 22.48 -39.59 3.19
CA LEU A 133 23.23 -39.65 4.46
C LEU A 133 22.64 -40.66 5.47
N ASN A 134 21.99 -41.71 4.95
CA ASN A 134 21.32 -42.76 5.69
C ASN A 134 22.04 -44.08 5.38
N VAL A 135 22.63 -44.71 6.40
CA VAL A 135 23.39 -45.96 6.23
C VAL A 135 22.40 -47.12 5.98
N THR A 136 22.86 -48.23 5.41
CA THR A 136 22.09 -49.49 5.39
C THR A 136 21.84 -49.98 6.82
N ASN A 137 22.91 -50.08 7.61
CA ASN A 137 22.91 -50.47 9.02
C ASN A 137 22.03 -49.53 9.88
N GLU A 138 20.82 -50.00 10.25
CA GLU A 138 19.89 -49.22 11.07
C GLU A 138 20.44 -48.89 12.47
N THR A 139 21.31 -49.73 13.06
CA THR A 139 21.91 -49.45 14.38
C THR A 139 22.78 -48.19 14.37
N ALA A 140 23.53 -47.95 13.29
CA ALA A 140 24.32 -46.75 13.10
C ALA A 140 23.44 -45.50 12.97
N ASN A 141 22.34 -45.61 12.22
CA ASN A 141 21.37 -44.52 12.07
C ASN A 141 20.66 -44.18 13.39
N VAL A 142 20.29 -45.20 14.17
CA VAL A 142 19.71 -45.02 15.53
C VAL A 142 20.75 -44.41 16.48
N ALA A 143 22.02 -44.80 16.43
CA ALA A 143 23.09 -44.17 17.21
C ALA A 143 23.29 -42.69 16.85
N ILE A 144 23.20 -42.32 15.56
CA ILE A 144 23.21 -40.92 15.10
C ILE A 144 21.97 -40.17 15.64
N ALA A 145 20.79 -40.78 15.60
CA ALA A 145 19.57 -40.18 16.16
C ALA A 145 19.66 -39.95 17.68
N CYS A 146 20.13 -40.95 18.43
CA CYS A 146 20.35 -40.86 19.87
C CYS A 146 21.40 -39.82 20.23
N SER A 147 22.53 -39.75 19.52
CA SER A 147 23.56 -38.73 19.78
C SER A 147 23.07 -37.31 19.47
N CYS A 148 22.26 -37.11 18.42
CA CYS A 148 21.59 -35.83 18.17
C CYS A 148 20.62 -35.46 19.29
N ALA A 149 19.79 -36.41 19.74
CA ALA A 149 18.84 -36.20 20.84
C ALA A 149 19.54 -35.87 22.16
N VAL A 150 20.63 -36.58 22.49
CA VAL A 150 21.47 -36.33 23.68
C VAL A 150 22.19 -34.98 23.58
N LEU A 151 22.73 -34.61 22.43
CA LEU A 151 23.39 -33.30 22.21
C LEU A 151 22.40 -32.14 22.38
N VAL A 152 21.22 -32.21 21.76
CA VAL A 152 20.18 -31.19 21.89
C VAL A 152 19.66 -31.11 23.34
N SER A 153 19.42 -32.26 23.97
CA SER A 153 18.87 -32.31 25.34
C SER A 153 19.88 -31.85 26.39
N SER A 154 21.14 -32.27 26.30
CA SER A 154 22.20 -31.84 27.23
C SER A 154 22.50 -30.35 27.12
N LEU A 155 22.57 -29.79 25.90
CA LEU A 155 22.71 -28.34 25.70
C LEU A 155 21.48 -27.56 26.21
N TRP A 156 20.27 -28.10 26.05
CA TRP A 156 19.04 -27.50 26.56
C TRP A 156 18.94 -27.57 28.10
N LEU A 157 19.34 -28.68 28.71
CA LEU A 157 19.44 -28.83 30.18
C LEU A 157 20.53 -27.91 30.75
N TYR A 158 21.72 -27.86 30.14
CA TYR A 158 22.82 -26.97 30.54
C TYR A 158 22.40 -25.50 30.52
N LYS A 159 21.72 -25.07 29.45
CA LYS A 159 21.10 -23.74 29.32
C LYS A 159 20.07 -23.49 30.42
N THR A 160 19.19 -24.45 30.70
CA THR A 160 18.11 -24.31 31.70
C THR A 160 18.66 -24.23 33.12
N TRP A 161 19.70 -25.01 33.42
CA TRP A 161 20.39 -25.04 34.72
C TRP A 161 21.25 -23.78 34.92
N ARG A 162 22.22 -23.51 34.04
CA ARG A 162 23.18 -22.39 34.20
C ARG A 162 22.64 -21.03 33.72
N ARG A 163 21.44 -20.97 33.13
CA ARG A 163 20.84 -19.76 32.53
C ARG A 163 21.73 -19.08 31.48
N THR A 164 22.54 -19.87 30.78
CA THR A 164 23.54 -19.43 29.80
C THR A 164 22.92 -19.08 28.44
N ASP A 165 23.63 -18.28 27.64
CA ASP A 165 23.15 -17.80 26.34
C ASP A 165 23.00 -18.95 25.33
N ASP A 166 21.94 -18.87 24.51
CA ASP A 166 21.39 -19.92 23.64
C ASP A 166 22.24 -20.19 22.38
N ARG A 167 23.50 -19.72 22.37
CA ARG A 167 24.33 -19.59 21.17
C ARG A 167 24.71 -20.94 20.58
N LEU A 168 25.18 -21.89 21.38
CA LEU A 168 25.61 -23.20 20.87
C LEU A 168 24.46 -23.98 20.25
N LEU A 169 23.31 -23.99 20.94
CA LEU A 169 22.10 -24.68 20.53
C LEU A 169 21.55 -24.10 19.20
N ARG A 170 21.47 -22.77 19.09
CA ARG A 170 21.00 -22.09 17.86
C ARG A 170 22.00 -22.13 16.70
N ARG A 171 23.31 -22.00 16.98
CA ARG A 171 24.35 -21.84 15.93
C ARG A 171 24.79 -23.17 15.33
N PHE A 172 24.78 -24.25 16.12
CA PHE A 172 25.31 -25.56 15.72
C PHE A 172 24.26 -26.67 15.81
N ALA A 173 23.73 -26.97 16.99
CA ALA A 173 22.92 -28.17 17.20
C ALA A 173 21.60 -28.18 16.40
N TYR A 174 20.84 -27.08 16.41
CA TYR A 174 19.58 -26.99 15.67
C TYR A 174 19.77 -27.03 14.14
N PRO A 175 20.72 -26.29 13.51
CA PRO A 175 21.01 -26.45 12.09
C PRO A 175 21.46 -27.87 11.68
N ILE A 176 22.29 -28.52 12.49
CA ILE A 176 22.75 -29.89 12.21
C ILE A 176 21.56 -30.86 12.25
N THR A 177 20.73 -30.79 13.30
CA THR A 177 19.61 -31.73 13.51
C THR A 177 18.41 -31.48 12.59
N PHE A 178 18.02 -30.21 12.38
CA PHE A 178 16.77 -29.84 11.69
C PHE A 178 16.95 -29.27 10.27
N ASP A 179 18.18 -29.12 9.78
CA ASP A 179 18.45 -28.86 8.37
C ASP A 179 19.29 -29.94 7.69
N VAL A 180 20.45 -30.32 8.26
CA VAL A 180 21.36 -31.29 7.60
C VAL A 180 20.88 -32.73 7.76
N LEU A 181 20.76 -33.20 9.01
CA LEU A 181 20.41 -34.59 9.32
C LEU A 181 18.90 -34.87 9.31
N TYR A 182 18.08 -33.89 8.95
CA TYR A 182 16.63 -34.00 9.09
C TYR A 182 16.00 -35.15 8.28
N ILE A 183 16.43 -35.33 7.03
CA ILE A 183 15.92 -36.41 6.16
C ILE A 183 16.33 -37.80 6.68
N PRO A 184 17.63 -38.10 6.95
CA PRO A 184 17.99 -39.41 7.50
C PRO A 184 17.35 -39.68 8.88
N LEU A 185 17.25 -38.68 9.77
CA LEU A 185 16.57 -38.85 11.06
C LEU A 185 15.08 -39.19 10.89
N ALA A 186 14.35 -38.43 10.09
CA ALA A 186 12.94 -38.73 9.79
C ALA A 186 12.77 -40.09 9.10
N SER A 187 13.68 -40.45 8.20
CA SER A 187 13.68 -41.76 7.52
C SER A 187 14.01 -42.91 8.47
N THR A 188 14.86 -42.70 9.49
CA THR A 188 15.22 -43.73 10.49
C THR A 188 14.03 -44.03 11.38
N PHE A 189 13.37 -42.99 11.91
CA PHE A 189 12.16 -43.17 12.71
C PHE A 189 11.00 -43.76 11.90
N LEU A 190 10.88 -43.43 10.60
CA LEU A 190 9.92 -44.08 9.71
C LEU A 190 10.26 -45.55 9.43
N ARG A 191 11.51 -45.89 9.10
CA ARG A 191 11.96 -47.30 8.94
C ARG A 191 11.62 -48.12 10.18
N MET A 192 11.98 -47.62 11.36
CA MET A 192 11.72 -48.28 12.65
C MET A 192 10.22 -48.40 12.97
N ALA A 193 9.40 -47.39 12.64
CA ALA A 193 7.95 -47.46 12.84
C ALA A 193 7.26 -48.44 11.87
N VAL A 194 7.80 -48.61 10.66
CA VAL A 194 7.15 -49.34 9.56
C VAL A 194 7.69 -50.75 9.39
N CYS A 195 8.95 -51.01 9.76
CA CYS A 195 9.68 -52.24 9.51
C CYS A 195 9.67 -52.65 8.01
N PRO A 196 10.21 -51.84 7.08
CA PRO A 196 10.18 -52.14 5.64
C PRO A 196 11.03 -53.38 5.31
N LEU A 197 10.69 -54.15 4.27
CA LEU A 197 11.52 -55.28 3.84
C LEU A 197 12.88 -54.82 3.26
N GLY A 198 13.87 -55.73 3.23
CA GLY A 198 15.18 -55.50 2.61
C GLY A 198 16.09 -54.49 3.33
N HIS A 199 16.04 -54.43 4.66
CA HIS A 199 16.79 -53.48 5.48
C HIS A 199 17.37 -54.16 6.73
N ASP A 200 18.62 -53.86 7.09
CA ASP A 200 19.33 -54.42 8.26
C ASP A 200 18.57 -54.12 9.56
N ARG A 201 18.11 -55.14 10.28
CA ARG A 201 17.28 -54.94 11.48
C ARG A 201 18.06 -54.51 12.71
N VAL A 202 17.49 -53.58 13.47
CA VAL A 202 17.82 -53.42 14.89
C VAL A 202 17.23 -54.61 15.66
N ALA A 203 18.09 -55.53 16.10
CA ALA A 203 17.74 -56.58 17.05
C ALA A 203 17.71 -56.04 18.49
N LEU A 204 16.78 -56.55 19.30
CA LEU A 204 16.74 -56.35 20.75
C LEU A 204 17.75 -57.29 21.46
N PRO A 205 18.04 -57.07 22.77
CA PRO A 205 18.97 -57.92 23.51
C PRO A 205 18.58 -59.40 23.63
N ASP A 206 17.31 -59.73 23.36
CA ASP A 206 16.81 -61.10 23.28
C ASP A 206 16.92 -61.71 21.86
N GLY A 207 17.49 -60.99 20.90
CA GLY A 207 17.61 -61.38 19.49
C GLY A 207 16.39 -61.01 18.62
N SER A 208 15.29 -60.53 19.21
CA SER A 208 14.05 -60.28 18.46
C SER A 208 14.11 -58.98 17.63
N THR A 209 13.50 -59.00 16.43
CA THR A 209 13.47 -57.85 15.50
C THR A 209 12.06 -57.26 15.36
N CYS A 210 11.93 -56.19 14.60
CA CYS A 210 10.63 -55.60 14.27
C CYS A 210 9.74 -56.49 13.37
N ASP A 211 10.26 -57.58 12.81
CA ASP A 211 9.49 -58.56 12.03
C ASP A 211 8.65 -59.50 12.91
N CYS A 212 9.01 -59.63 14.19
CA CYS A 212 8.25 -60.41 15.16
C CYS A 212 7.04 -59.62 15.68
N LEU A 213 5.84 -60.16 15.49
CA LEU A 213 4.57 -59.45 15.67
C LEU A 213 4.28 -59.06 17.14
N ASP A 214 4.70 -59.89 18.10
CA ASP A 214 4.65 -59.63 19.54
C ASP A 214 5.66 -58.57 20.01
N ARG A 215 6.64 -58.22 19.16
CA ARG A 215 7.64 -57.17 19.43
C ARG A 215 7.40 -55.92 18.58
N TYR A 216 6.74 -56.03 17.44
CA TYR A 216 6.51 -54.95 16.49
C TYR A 216 5.88 -53.69 17.13
N GLY A 217 4.93 -53.87 18.08
CA GLY A 217 4.30 -52.75 18.79
C GLY A 217 5.28 -51.80 19.51
N PHE A 218 6.42 -52.32 20.00
CA PHE A 218 7.48 -51.52 20.62
C PHE A 218 8.22 -50.65 19.59
N PHE A 219 8.64 -51.26 18.48
CA PHE A 219 9.31 -50.57 17.37
C PHE A 219 8.38 -49.52 16.73
N TRP A 220 7.10 -49.88 16.53
CA TRP A 220 6.07 -48.97 16.06
C TRP A 220 5.92 -47.75 16.98
N ALA A 221 5.79 -47.95 18.29
CA ALA A 221 5.62 -46.87 19.24
C ALA A 221 6.85 -45.95 19.30
N PHE A 222 8.05 -46.51 19.41
CA PHE A 222 9.29 -45.74 19.50
C PHE A 222 9.60 -44.98 18.20
N GLY A 223 9.44 -45.63 17.04
CA GLY A 223 9.55 -44.98 15.73
C GLY A 223 8.51 -43.87 15.51
N SER A 224 7.25 -44.13 15.88
CA SER A 224 6.17 -43.13 15.74
C SER A 224 6.40 -41.91 16.65
N ILE A 225 6.79 -42.11 17.91
CA ILE A 225 7.13 -41.02 18.84
C ILE A 225 8.32 -40.20 18.33
N GLY A 226 9.35 -40.87 17.81
CA GLY A 226 10.52 -40.23 17.20
C GLY A 226 10.17 -39.40 15.96
N PHE A 227 9.35 -39.94 15.05
CA PHE A 227 8.88 -39.23 13.85
C PHE A 227 8.01 -38.01 14.21
N VAL A 228 7.02 -38.21 15.09
CA VAL A 228 6.13 -37.14 15.58
C VAL A 228 6.95 -36.01 16.22
N SER A 229 7.96 -36.36 17.00
CA SER A 229 8.85 -35.43 17.68
C SER A 229 9.77 -34.68 16.72
N ILE A 230 10.47 -35.37 15.80
CA ILE A 230 11.39 -34.71 14.86
C ILE A 230 10.62 -33.82 13.87
N TYR A 231 9.44 -34.21 13.39
CA TYR A 231 8.58 -33.39 12.53
C TYR A 231 8.04 -32.16 13.26
N SER A 232 7.49 -32.34 14.47
CA SER A 232 7.01 -31.23 15.30
C SER A 232 8.11 -30.23 15.64
N CYS A 233 9.28 -30.72 16.07
CA CYS A 233 10.41 -29.89 16.44
C CYS A 233 11.04 -29.19 15.23
N ALA A 234 11.08 -29.82 14.05
CA ALA A 234 11.54 -29.17 12.82
C ALA A 234 10.61 -28.03 12.39
N ILE A 235 9.28 -28.23 12.39
CA ILE A 235 8.31 -27.15 12.10
C ILE A 235 8.43 -26.03 13.15
N TYR A 236 8.51 -26.37 14.44
CA TYR A 236 8.67 -25.39 15.51
C TYR A 236 9.98 -24.58 15.37
N TYR A 237 11.10 -25.26 15.07
CA TYR A 237 12.37 -24.63 14.77
C TYR A 237 12.25 -23.67 13.58
N LYS A 238 11.66 -24.10 12.47
CA LYS A 238 11.45 -23.26 11.27
C LYS A 238 10.58 -22.04 11.51
N MET A 239 9.51 -22.16 12.30
CA MET A 239 8.57 -21.04 12.53
C MET A 239 9.02 -20.07 13.63
N PHE A 240 9.64 -20.54 14.71
CA PHE A 240 9.84 -19.73 15.93
C PHE A 240 11.30 -19.49 16.31
N ILE A 241 12.21 -20.38 15.93
CA ILE A 241 13.64 -20.28 16.32
C ILE A 241 14.45 -19.70 15.16
N GLU A 242 14.35 -20.30 13.97
CA GLU A 242 15.07 -19.93 12.76
C GLU A 242 14.91 -18.45 12.35
N PRO A 243 13.70 -17.84 12.36
CA PRO A 243 13.54 -16.42 12.03
C PRO A 243 14.19 -15.47 13.06
N THR A 244 14.58 -15.97 14.24
CA THR A 244 15.34 -15.22 15.25
C THR A 244 16.85 -15.44 15.14
N GLY A 245 17.32 -16.31 14.24
CA GLY A 245 18.74 -16.48 13.93
C GLY A 245 19.30 -15.29 13.16
N SER A 246 20.37 -14.68 13.68
CA SER A 246 20.97 -13.46 13.10
C SER A 246 22.09 -13.73 12.09
N THR A 247 22.60 -14.97 11.98
CA THR A 247 23.72 -15.35 11.10
C THR A 247 23.26 -15.89 9.75
N MET A 248 22.32 -15.19 9.09
CA MET A 248 21.67 -15.63 7.86
C MET A 248 21.37 -14.49 6.89
N ASP A 249 22.09 -14.47 5.77
CA ASP A 249 22.02 -13.44 4.73
C ASP A 249 20.83 -13.60 3.77
N PHE A 250 20.10 -14.72 3.89
CA PHE A 250 18.85 -14.98 3.21
C PHE A 250 17.81 -15.60 4.16
N ARG A 251 16.53 -15.34 3.92
CA ARG A 251 15.41 -15.89 4.70
C ARG A 251 14.29 -16.32 3.77
N PHE A 252 13.68 -17.47 4.02
CA PHE A 252 12.47 -17.90 3.30
C PHE A 252 11.22 -17.34 4.00
N GLU A 253 10.12 -17.15 3.26
CA GLU A 253 8.80 -16.92 3.86
C GLU A 253 8.39 -18.10 4.76
N THR A 254 7.75 -17.83 5.90
CA THR A 254 7.34 -18.84 6.90
C THR A 254 6.43 -19.93 6.30
N SER A 255 5.49 -19.53 5.45
CA SER A 255 4.64 -20.40 4.64
C SER A 255 5.45 -21.43 3.85
N PHE A 256 6.47 -20.96 3.12
CA PHE A 256 7.36 -21.78 2.31
C PHE A 256 8.29 -22.64 3.18
N GLN A 257 8.74 -22.16 4.34
CA GLN A 257 9.53 -22.98 5.28
C GLN A 257 8.73 -24.18 5.79
N ILE A 258 7.44 -24.01 6.11
CA ILE A 258 6.57 -25.12 6.53
C ILE A 258 6.38 -26.12 5.39
N ILE A 259 6.06 -25.63 4.17
CA ILE A 259 5.96 -26.45 2.95
C ILE A 259 7.26 -27.21 2.68
N MET A 260 8.42 -26.59 2.90
CA MET A 260 9.71 -27.25 2.70
C MET A 260 9.95 -28.38 3.70
N VAL A 261 9.53 -28.26 4.96
CA VAL A 261 9.61 -29.38 5.91
C VAL A 261 8.68 -30.50 5.46
N MET A 262 7.45 -30.18 5.04
CA MET A 262 6.50 -31.16 4.49
C MET A 262 7.07 -31.89 3.27
N ALA A 263 7.70 -31.17 2.33
CA ALA A 263 8.33 -31.73 1.14
C ALA A 263 9.54 -32.61 1.47
N ARG A 264 10.39 -32.22 2.44
CA ARG A 264 11.52 -33.04 2.94
C ARG A 264 11.04 -34.39 3.50
N THR A 265 9.92 -34.41 4.23
CA THR A 265 9.30 -35.65 4.73
C THR A 265 8.54 -36.46 3.67
N LEU A 266 8.10 -35.85 2.57
CA LEU A 266 7.33 -36.56 1.54
C LEU A 266 8.16 -37.68 0.90
N ASN A 267 9.46 -37.48 0.70
CA ASN A 267 10.35 -38.50 0.13
C ASN A 267 10.42 -39.81 0.96
N PRO A 268 10.84 -39.80 2.24
CA PRO A 268 10.86 -41.04 3.03
C PRO A 268 9.47 -41.65 3.23
N LEU A 269 8.40 -40.84 3.35
CA LEU A 269 7.03 -41.36 3.37
C LEU A 269 6.66 -42.10 2.07
N LEU A 270 7.01 -41.53 0.91
CA LEU A 270 6.79 -42.15 -0.41
C LEU A 270 7.55 -43.47 -0.56
N SER A 271 8.82 -43.52 -0.13
CA SER A 271 9.66 -44.73 -0.22
C SER A 271 9.18 -45.84 0.73
N MET A 272 8.70 -45.51 1.92
CA MET A 272 8.07 -46.49 2.83
C MET A 272 6.73 -46.99 2.27
N LEU A 273 5.90 -46.10 1.72
CA LEU A 273 4.62 -46.47 1.10
C LEU A 273 4.82 -47.36 -0.14
N ALA A 274 5.86 -47.09 -0.94
CA ALA A 274 6.28 -47.96 -2.04
C ALA A 274 6.71 -49.36 -1.57
N ASN A 275 7.33 -49.48 -0.39
CA ASN A 275 7.69 -50.77 0.20
C ASN A 275 6.46 -51.53 0.73
N SER A 276 5.46 -50.86 1.31
CA SER A 276 4.29 -51.52 1.89
C SER A 276 3.23 -51.97 0.88
N VAL A 277 3.15 -51.36 -0.30
CA VAL A 277 2.07 -51.61 -1.28
C VAL A 277 2.33 -52.84 -2.17
N GLY A 278 3.55 -53.41 -2.13
CA GLY A 278 3.93 -54.55 -2.96
C GLY A 278 3.93 -54.18 -4.45
N LEU A 279 4.89 -53.35 -4.85
CA LEU A 279 4.99 -52.82 -6.22
C LEU A 279 5.70 -53.76 -7.20
N THR A 280 6.42 -54.77 -6.70
CA THR A 280 7.07 -55.84 -7.47
C THR A 280 6.10 -56.44 -8.47
N HIS A 281 6.44 -56.38 -9.77
CA HIS A 281 5.61 -56.87 -10.88
C HIS A 281 4.19 -56.25 -11.00
N HIS A 282 3.92 -55.12 -10.31
CA HIS A 282 2.59 -54.49 -10.23
C HIS A 282 2.64 -52.99 -10.55
N ALA A 283 3.19 -52.64 -11.72
CA ALA A 283 3.35 -51.25 -12.20
C ALA A 283 2.10 -50.36 -12.06
N ALA A 284 0.90 -50.91 -12.28
CA ALA A 284 -0.37 -50.18 -12.12
C ALA A 284 -0.58 -49.60 -10.71
N ARG A 285 -0.04 -50.23 -9.65
CA ARG A 285 -0.08 -49.70 -8.27
C ARG A 285 0.89 -48.54 -8.05
N ALA A 286 1.95 -48.45 -8.84
CA ALA A 286 2.95 -47.39 -8.76
C ALA A 286 2.53 -46.09 -9.48
N VAL A 287 1.66 -46.17 -10.50
CA VAL A 287 1.14 -45.03 -11.25
C VAL A 287 0.47 -43.95 -10.36
N PRO A 288 -0.52 -44.25 -9.49
CA PRO A 288 -1.16 -43.22 -8.66
C PRO A 288 -0.19 -42.59 -7.65
N LEU A 289 0.76 -43.36 -7.11
CA LEU A 289 1.82 -42.87 -6.23
C LEU A 289 2.72 -41.85 -6.96
N THR A 290 3.09 -42.18 -8.19
CA THR A 290 3.92 -41.33 -9.07
C THR A 290 3.17 -40.06 -9.50
N LEU A 291 1.88 -40.15 -9.80
CA LEU A 291 1.02 -38.99 -10.13
C LEU A 291 0.84 -38.03 -8.94
N ALA A 292 0.64 -38.55 -7.72
CA ALA A 292 0.54 -37.74 -6.51
C ALA A 292 1.86 -36.98 -6.22
N PHE A 293 3.00 -37.65 -6.47
CA PHE A 293 4.31 -37.03 -6.37
C PHE A 293 4.54 -35.97 -7.47
N LEU A 294 4.16 -36.25 -8.72
CA LEU A 294 4.22 -35.32 -9.85
C LEU A 294 3.43 -34.03 -9.57
N ALA A 295 2.21 -34.15 -9.04
CA ALA A 295 1.38 -33.02 -8.65
C ALA A 295 2.03 -32.19 -7.52
N SER A 296 2.59 -32.86 -6.52
CA SER A 296 3.30 -32.22 -5.40
C SER A 296 4.53 -31.44 -5.87
N LEU A 297 5.34 -32.02 -6.76
CA LEU A 297 6.50 -31.37 -7.36
C LEU A 297 6.11 -30.21 -8.29
N SER A 298 5.03 -30.37 -9.06
CA SER A 298 4.50 -29.31 -9.92
C SER A 298 4.10 -28.09 -9.09
N PHE A 299 3.44 -28.30 -7.95
CA PHE A 299 3.12 -27.23 -7.00
C PHE A 299 4.38 -26.59 -6.40
N LEU A 300 5.36 -27.38 -5.96
CA LEU A 300 6.62 -26.87 -5.38
C LEU A 300 7.46 -26.07 -6.37
N LEU A 301 7.59 -26.54 -7.62
CA LEU A 301 8.26 -25.83 -8.71
C LEU A 301 7.52 -24.53 -9.05
N LEU A 302 6.19 -24.59 -9.19
CA LEU A 302 5.36 -23.42 -9.48
C LEU A 302 5.47 -22.37 -8.37
N ALA A 303 5.48 -22.79 -7.10
CA ALA A 303 5.68 -21.92 -5.95
C ALA A 303 7.07 -21.28 -5.97
N ALA A 304 8.14 -22.07 -5.96
CA ALA A 304 9.52 -21.57 -5.92
C ALA A 304 9.85 -20.64 -7.11
N TYR A 305 9.33 -20.94 -8.31
CA TYR A 305 9.50 -20.07 -9.48
C TYR A 305 8.61 -18.83 -9.43
N LYS A 306 7.34 -18.91 -8.99
CA LYS A 306 6.45 -17.74 -8.93
C LYS A 306 6.75 -16.83 -7.76
N THR A 307 6.73 -17.31 -6.51
CA THR A 307 6.89 -16.45 -5.33
C THR A 307 8.33 -16.00 -5.11
N GLN A 308 9.31 -16.77 -5.62
CA GLN A 308 10.75 -16.61 -5.37
C GLN A 308 11.03 -16.27 -3.89
N PRO A 309 10.66 -17.16 -2.95
CA PRO A 309 10.30 -16.81 -1.57
C PRO A 309 11.48 -16.44 -0.66
N CYS A 310 12.62 -16.04 -1.22
CA CYS A 310 13.83 -15.61 -0.53
C CYS A 310 13.89 -14.08 -0.37
N ILE A 311 13.93 -13.63 0.88
CA ILE A 311 14.34 -12.29 1.29
C ILE A 311 15.88 -12.25 1.40
N GLY A 312 16.54 -11.23 0.85
CA GLY A 312 18.00 -11.02 0.95
C GLY A 312 18.81 -11.66 -0.18
N SER A 313 19.92 -12.33 0.16
CA SER A 313 20.86 -12.99 -0.77
C SER A 313 20.31 -14.32 -1.32
N GLY A 314 19.08 -14.27 -1.84
CA GLY A 314 18.26 -15.43 -2.16
C GLY A 314 18.56 -16.14 -3.47
N ARG A 315 19.36 -15.55 -4.36
CA ARG A 315 19.55 -16.05 -5.74
C ARG A 315 20.06 -17.49 -5.79
N LEU A 316 21.09 -17.82 -5.00
CA LEU A 316 21.68 -19.16 -4.97
C LEU A 316 20.73 -20.19 -4.32
N PRO A 317 20.17 -19.98 -3.10
CA PRO A 317 19.14 -20.85 -2.52
C PRO A 317 17.94 -21.09 -3.45
N ASN A 318 17.41 -20.04 -4.10
CA ASN A 318 16.24 -20.18 -4.97
C ASN A 318 16.57 -20.96 -6.25
N ASN A 319 17.78 -20.80 -6.79
CA ASN A 319 18.25 -21.60 -7.94
C ASN A 319 18.41 -23.07 -7.56
N ILE A 320 19.01 -23.40 -6.42
CA ILE A 320 19.13 -24.80 -5.96
C ILE A 320 17.73 -25.41 -5.75
N ARG A 321 16.77 -24.66 -5.17
CA ARG A 321 15.39 -25.13 -5.00
C ARG A 321 14.66 -25.39 -6.33
N VAL A 322 14.72 -24.47 -7.27
CA VAL A 322 14.09 -24.66 -8.59
C VAL A 322 14.76 -25.81 -9.36
N LEU A 323 16.09 -25.93 -9.29
CA LEU A 323 16.85 -27.08 -9.80
C LEU A 323 16.40 -28.40 -9.17
N SER A 324 16.21 -28.46 -7.83
CA SER A 324 15.72 -29.66 -7.15
C SER A 324 14.36 -30.10 -7.68
N PHE A 325 13.42 -29.15 -7.81
CA PHE A 325 12.06 -29.47 -8.22
C PHE A 325 11.96 -29.75 -9.72
N SER A 326 12.71 -29.07 -10.59
CA SER A 326 12.72 -29.39 -12.04
C SER A 326 13.37 -30.74 -12.33
N SER A 327 14.48 -31.05 -11.65
CA SER A 327 15.17 -32.35 -11.72
C SER A 327 14.23 -33.48 -11.29
N SER A 328 13.64 -33.37 -10.09
CA SER A 328 12.70 -34.36 -9.55
C SER A 328 11.42 -34.49 -10.39
N LEU A 329 10.87 -33.39 -10.90
CA LEU A 329 9.70 -33.41 -11.79
C LEU A 329 10.00 -34.15 -13.09
N TYR A 330 11.18 -33.90 -13.69
CA TYR A 330 11.60 -34.59 -14.90
C TYR A 330 11.80 -36.10 -14.67
N THR A 331 12.53 -36.50 -13.62
CA THR A 331 12.66 -37.93 -13.27
C THR A 331 11.28 -38.57 -13.01
N THR A 332 10.33 -37.84 -12.42
CA THR A 332 8.97 -38.35 -12.17
C THR A 332 8.19 -38.55 -13.48
N LEU A 333 8.36 -37.68 -14.48
CA LEU A 333 7.79 -37.87 -15.82
C LEU A 333 8.43 -39.06 -16.56
N CYS A 334 9.76 -39.22 -16.47
CA CYS A 334 10.47 -40.39 -17.03
C CYS A 334 9.98 -41.70 -16.39
N VAL A 335 9.84 -41.73 -15.07
CA VAL A 335 9.32 -42.88 -14.32
C VAL A 335 7.86 -43.16 -14.66
N LEU A 336 7.00 -42.13 -14.76
CA LEU A 336 5.61 -42.31 -15.15
C LEU A 336 5.49 -42.87 -16.58
N GLY A 337 6.28 -42.35 -17.52
CA GLY A 337 6.36 -42.85 -18.89
C GLY A 337 6.82 -44.30 -18.95
N PHE A 338 7.85 -44.66 -18.18
CA PHE A 338 8.31 -46.05 -18.03
C PHE A 338 7.22 -46.98 -17.48
N LEU A 339 6.55 -46.59 -16.39
CA LEU A 339 5.49 -47.38 -15.75
C LEU A 339 4.24 -47.58 -16.63
N VAL A 340 3.99 -46.66 -17.57
CA VAL A 340 2.87 -46.75 -18.53
C VAL A 340 3.26 -47.50 -19.81
N ALA A 341 4.50 -47.35 -20.29
CA ALA A 341 4.97 -47.96 -21.53
C ALA A 341 5.51 -49.39 -21.38
N GLY A 342 5.88 -49.83 -20.17
CA GLY A 342 6.32 -51.21 -19.91
C GLY A 342 7.63 -51.63 -20.59
N GLY A 343 8.46 -50.67 -21.01
CA GLY A 343 9.71 -50.94 -21.74
C GLY A 343 10.85 -51.48 -20.86
N PRO A 344 11.99 -51.88 -21.48
CA PRO A 344 13.18 -52.31 -20.74
C PRO A 344 13.80 -51.17 -19.90
N PRO A 345 14.52 -51.47 -18.80
CA PRO A 345 15.10 -50.46 -17.91
C PRO A 345 16.10 -49.53 -18.62
N GLN A 346 16.73 -50.00 -19.70
CA GLN A 346 17.60 -49.19 -20.56
C GLN A 346 16.90 -47.91 -21.08
N ASN A 347 15.61 -47.99 -21.42
CA ASN A 347 14.83 -46.84 -21.89
C ASN A 347 14.69 -45.77 -20.80
N LEU A 348 14.56 -46.18 -19.53
CA LEU A 348 14.55 -45.25 -18.40
C LEU A 348 15.91 -44.56 -18.28
N HIS A 349 17.03 -45.30 -18.32
CA HIS A 349 18.37 -44.71 -18.29
C HIS A 349 18.62 -43.73 -19.45
N TYR A 350 18.25 -44.07 -20.69
CA TYR A 350 18.37 -43.15 -21.83
C TYR A 350 17.50 -41.90 -21.66
N SER A 351 16.28 -42.01 -21.13
CA SER A 351 15.45 -40.84 -20.86
C SER A 351 16.06 -39.89 -19.81
N LEU A 352 16.78 -40.43 -18.83
CA LEU A 352 17.44 -39.64 -17.78
C LEU A 352 18.73 -38.95 -18.25
N ALA A 353 19.28 -39.32 -19.41
CA ALA A 353 20.47 -38.68 -19.99
C ALA A 353 20.25 -37.17 -20.31
N LEU A 354 19.00 -36.72 -20.41
CA LEU A 354 18.65 -35.31 -20.60
C LEU A 354 18.64 -34.48 -19.29
N LEU A 355 18.80 -35.09 -18.11
CA LEU A 355 18.82 -34.37 -16.82
C LEU A 355 19.81 -33.20 -16.76
N PRO A 356 21.07 -33.29 -17.24
CA PRO A 356 21.99 -32.15 -17.23
C PRO A 356 21.48 -30.93 -18.03
N LEU A 357 20.75 -31.16 -19.13
CA LEU A 357 20.12 -30.09 -19.89
C LEU A 357 18.96 -29.44 -19.12
N ILE A 358 18.15 -30.24 -18.43
CA ILE A 358 17.10 -29.76 -17.51
C ILE A 358 17.72 -28.95 -16.35
N TRP A 359 18.88 -29.34 -15.84
CA TRP A 359 19.58 -28.63 -14.78
C TRP A 359 20.09 -27.25 -15.24
N VAL A 360 20.78 -27.19 -16.39
CA VAL A 360 21.31 -25.95 -16.96
C VAL A 360 20.16 -24.99 -17.33
N THR A 361 19.12 -25.48 -17.99
CA THR A 361 17.98 -24.64 -18.40
C THR A 361 17.21 -24.08 -17.20
N ALA A 362 16.92 -24.89 -16.18
CA ALA A 362 16.30 -24.43 -14.94
C ALA A 362 17.13 -23.37 -14.22
N TRP A 363 18.46 -23.58 -14.13
CA TRP A 363 19.39 -22.64 -13.49
C TRP A 363 19.48 -21.30 -14.22
N VAL A 364 19.53 -21.30 -15.56
CA VAL A 364 19.59 -20.09 -16.38
C VAL A 364 18.26 -19.33 -16.34
N VAL A 365 17.12 -20.01 -16.51
CA VAL A 365 15.80 -19.37 -16.52
C VAL A 365 15.46 -18.76 -15.15
N ASN A 366 15.60 -19.53 -14.06
CA ASN A 366 15.35 -19.00 -12.72
C ASN A 366 16.43 -18.00 -12.30
N GLY A 367 17.69 -18.17 -12.71
CA GLY A 367 18.78 -17.24 -12.42
C GLY A 367 18.54 -15.85 -13.03
N ARG A 368 18.09 -15.79 -14.29
CA ARG A 368 17.67 -14.55 -14.96
C ARG A 368 16.48 -13.88 -14.26
N ARG A 369 15.56 -14.65 -13.68
CA ARG A 369 14.41 -14.12 -12.92
C ARG A 369 14.83 -13.63 -11.53
N ALA A 370 15.53 -14.46 -10.75
CA ALA A 370 15.94 -14.17 -9.38
C ALA A 370 16.92 -12.98 -9.29
N ALA A 371 17.71 -12.73 -10.35
CA ALA A 371 18.54 -11.54 -10.45
C ALA A 371 17.75 -10.21 -10.37
N LYS A 372 16.44 -10.21 -10.69
CA LYS A 372 15.57 -9.00 -10.60
C LYS A 372 15.18 -8.61 -9.17
N PHE A 373 15.39 -9.49 -8.20
CA PHE A 373 14.98 -9.30 -6.79
C PHE A 373 16.11 -9.58 -5.80
N HIS A 374 17.32 -9.83 -6.31
CA HIS A 374 18.49 -10.18 -5.51
C HIS A 374 19.07 -8.94 -4.84
N ILE A 375 19.16 -8.98 -3.51
CA ILE A 375 20.00 -8.07 -2.74
C ILE A 375 21.31 -8.81 -2.46
N PRO A 376 22.48 -8.26 -2.79
CA PRO A 376 23.76 -8.88 -2.47
C PRO A 376 24.02 -8.85 -0.95
N SER A 377 24.76 -9.84 -0.44
CA SER A 377 25.13 -9.94 0.98
C SER A 377 26.27 -8.98 1.33
N LEU A 378 25.95 -7.69 1.38
CA LEU A 378 26.87 -6.57 1.62
C LEU A 378 26.53 -5.85 2.94
N THR A 379 27.49 -5.06 3.46
CA THR A 379 27.26 -4.15 4.59
C THR A 379 26.35 -2.97 4.19
N ILE A 380 25.83 -2.24 5.18
CA ILE A 380 24.97 -1.06 4.92
C ILE A 380 25.71 0.01 4.10
N VAL A 381 27.01 0.21 4.31
CA VAL A 381 27.84 1.17 3.55
C VAL A 381 27.94 0.77 2.08
N GLU A 382 28.25 -0.51 1.83
CA GLU A 382 28.38 -1.07 0.48
C GLU A 382 27.03 -1.11 -0.25
N LEU A 383 25.93 -1.46 0.43
CA LEU A 383 24.58 -1.39 -0.14
C LEU A 383 24.22 0.04 -0.56
N LEU A 384 24.62 1.07 0.19
CA LEU A 384 24.43 2.47 -0.19
C LEU A 384 25.29 2.92 -1.38
N HIS A 385 26.35 2.17 -1.70
CA HIS A 385 27.21 2.38 -2.87
C HIS A 385 26.82 1.51 -4.09
N ASP A 386 25.95 0.51 -3.90
CA ASP A 386 25.53 -0.41 -4.96
C ASP A 386 24.86 0.33 -6.14
N SER A 387 25.13 -0.15 -7.36
CA SER A 387 24.61 0.46 -8.59
C SER A 387 23.14 0.14 -8.84
N THR A 388 22.59 -0.88 -8.18
CA THR A 388 21.19 -1.29 -8.32
C THR A 388 20.29 -0.49 -7.37
N LEU A 389 19.25 0.12 -7.95
CA LEU A 389 18.28 0.93 -7.22
C LEU A 389 17.64 0.18 -6.04
N GLN A 390 17.38 -1.12 -6.18
CA GLN A 390 16.78 -1.93 -5.12
C GLN A 390 17.74 -2.10 -3.95
N ALA A 391 18.97 -2.57 -4.16
CA ALA A 391 19.94 -2.74 -3.08
C ALA A 391 20.24 -1.42 -2.37
N LYS A 392 20.35 -0.32 -3.12
CA LYS A 392 20.56 1.03 -2.57
C LYS A 392 19.38 1.53 -1.72
N THR A 393 18.15 1.36 -2.21
CA THR A 393 16.93 1.73 -1.45
C THR A 393 16.79 0.88 -0.18
N VAL A 394 17.07 -0.42 -0.29
CA VAL A 394 17.09 -1.37 0.83
C VAL A 394 18.19 -1.01 1.85
N GLY A 395 19.36 -0.56 1.39
CA GLY A 395 20.45 -0.05 2.23
C GLY A 395 20.05 1.22 3.00
N ALA A 396 19.36 2.16 2.35
CA ALA A 396 18.83 3.37 3.01
C ALA A 396 17.77 3.04 4.07
N ILE A 397 16.88 2.09 3.79
CA ILE A 397 15.89 1.60 4.76
C ILE A 397 16.59 0.87 5.91
N ALA A 398 17.61 0.06 5.63
CA ALA A 398 18.38 -0.63 6.65
C ALA A 398 19.11 0.37 7.58
N ALA A 399 19.76 1.37 7.01
CA ALA A 399 20.40 2.48 7.74
C ALA A 399 19.40 3.26 8.61
N LEU A 400 18.16 3.44 8.14
CA LEU A 400 17.09 4.09 8.91
C LEU A 400 16.56 3.20 10.05
N HIS A 401 16.57 1.87 9.93
CA HIS A 401 15.93 0.96 10.89
C HIS A 401 16.88 0.25 11.86
N VAL A 402 18.17 0.14 11.55
CA VAL A 402 19.21 -0.49 12.39
C VAL A 402 19.36 0.21 13.76
N ASN A 403 19.91 -0.53 14.73
CA ASN A 403 20.38 0.03 16.01
C ASN A 403 21.88 0.38 15.86
N PRO A 404 22.29 1.66 15.95
CA PRO A 404 23.69 2.06 15.75
C PRO A 404 24.69 1.36 16.67
N LEU A 405 24.30 0.94 17.88
CA LEU A 405 25.18 0.17 18.78
C LEU A 405 25.66 -1.18 18.20
N ASN A 406 25.01 -1.67 17.13
CA ASN A 406 25.44 -2.85 16.39
C ASN A 406 26.46 -2.56 15.28
N ILE A 407 26.58 -1.31 14.85
CA ILE A 407 27.48 -0.86 13.78
C ILE A 407 28.80 -0.39 14.42
N ARG A 408 29.91 -0.47 13.67
CA ARG A 408 31.23 0.00 14.14
C ARG A 408 31.28 1.53 13.97
N SER A 409 31.84 2.27 14.93
CA SER A 409 31.85 3.74 14.88
C SER A 409 32.41 4.28 13.56
N LYS A 410 33.53 3.70 13.09
CA LYS A 410 34.17 4.01 11.79
C LYS A 410 33.25 3.96 10.56
N ASP A 411 32.14 3.22 10.62
CA ASP A 411 31.17 3.12 9.53
C ASP A 411 30.10 4.25 9.58
N TYR A 412 29.94 4.96 10.71
CA TYR A 412 28.91 5.98 10.92
C TYR A 412 29.04 7.14 9.91
N GLU A 413 30.25 7.70 9.75
CA GLU A 413 30.49 8.78 8.79
C GLU A 413 30.17 8.32 7.37
N ALA A 414 30.64 7.13 6.96
CA ALA A 414 30.42 6.61 5.62
C ALA A 414 28.92 6.47 5.29
N ILE A 415 28.11 6.00 6.25
CA ILE A 415 26.64 5.92 6.12
C ILE A 415 26.04 7.32 5.94
N ILE A 416 26.40 8.29 6.79
CA ILE A 416 25.83 9.64 6.76
C ILE A 416 26.28 10.44 5.54
N ALA A 417 27.54 10.30 5.12
CA ALA A 417 28.07 10.92 3.90
C ALA A 417 27.38 10.37 2.64
N MET A 418 27.15 9.06 2.56
CA MET A 418 26.42 8.45 1.44
C MET A 418 24.91 8.80 1.44
N ALA A 419 24.30 8.98 2.62
CA ALA A 419 22.95 9.52 2.74
C ALA A 419 22.88 10.97 2.22
N HIS A 420 23.80 11.85 2.64
CA HIS A 420 23.93 13.22 2.13
C HIS A 420 24.14 13.28 0.61
N LYS A 421 25.09 12.49 0.09
CA LYS A 421 25.36 12.36 -1.35
C LYS A 421 24.10 11.94 -2.11
N THR A 422 23.33 11.00 -1.58
CA THR A 422 22.11 10.52 -2.22
C THR A 422 20.99 11.56 -2.21
N VAL A 423 20.73 12.25 -1.08
CA VAL A 423 19.68 13.29 -1.00
C VAL A 423 19.97 14.45 -1.96
N LYS A 424 21.24 14.90 -2.03
CA LYS A 424 21.68 16.00 -2.90
C LYS A 424 21.64 15.69 -4.41
N ILE A 425 21.61 14.42 -4.81
CA ILE A 425 21.57 14.03 -6.22
C ILE A 425 20.12 13.98 -6.69
N ALA A 426 19.73 14.93 -7.56
CA ALA A 426 18.39 15.08 -8.13
C ALA A 426 18.05 14.03 -9.22
N ARG A 427 18.18 12.74 -8.88
CA ARG A 427 17.83 11.62 -9.77
C ARG A 427 16.40 11.16 -9.51
N LEU A 428 15.51 11.42 -10.47
CA LEU A 428 14.10 10.97 -10.47
C LEU A 428 13.94 9.48 -10.16
N ARG A 429 14.84 8.62 -10.69
CA ARG A 429 14.80 7.16 -10.46
C ARG A 429 15.16 6.74 -9.03
N GLU A 430 15.84 7.58 -8.24
CA GLU A 430 16.29 7.26 -6.89
C GLU A 430 15.36 7.82 -5.78
N LEU A 431 14.21 8.39 -6.15
CA LEU A 431 13.30 9.13 -5.28
C LEU A 431 12.97 8.43 -3.94
N HIS A 432 12.59 7.15 -3.98
CA HIS A 432 12.35 6.35 -2.78
C HIS A 432 13.58 6.25 -1.87
N CYS A 433 14.77 6.03 -2.42
CA CYS A 433 16.03 5.99 -1.67
C CYS A 433 16.35 7.35 -1.05
N ARG A 434 16.16 8.45 -1.81
CA ARG A 434 16.36 9.83 -1.32
C ARG A 434 15.46 10.13 -0.12
N LEU A 435 14.18 9.72 -0.16
CA LEU A 435 13.23 9.91 0.95
C LEU A 435 13.63 9.17 2.24
N TYR A 436 14.13 7.93 2.15
CA TYR A 436 14.63 7.20 3.31
C TYR A 436 15.94 7.79 3.86
N CYS A 437 16.87 8.18 3.00
CA CYS A 437 18.09 8.89 3.40
C CYS A 437 17.77 10.24 4.07
N ALA A 438 16.84 11.02 3.53
CA ALA A 438 16.38 12.28 4.12
C ALA A 438 15.80 12.06 5.53
N ARG A 439 15.04 10.98 5.74
CA ARG A 439 14.53 10.61 7.06
C ARG A 439 15.62 10.17 8.03
N LEU A 440 16.70 9.55 7.57
CA LEU A 440 17.87 9.26 8.41
C LEU A 440 18.61 10.55 8.82
N LEU A 441 18.89 11.43 7.87
CA LEU A 441 19.58 12.70 8.12
C LEU A 441 18.83 13.59 9.11
N TRP A 442 17.49 13.60 9.10
CA TRP A 442 16.68 14.31 10.09
C TRP A 442 17.04 13.90 11.53
N PHE A 443 17.15 12.59 11.82
CA PHE A 443 17.55 12.10 13.15
C PHE A 443 19.04 12.32 13.45
N CYS A 444 19.89 12.46 12.43
CA CYS A 444 21.32 12.72 12.61
C CYS A 444 21.62 14.14 13.12
N HIS A 445 20.88 15.13 12.62
CA HIS A 445 21.12 16.55 12.91
C HIS A 445 20.18 17.14 13.98
N ILE A 446 19.10 16.44 14.38
CA ILE A 446 18.05 17.01 15.26
C ILE A 446 18.52 17.43 16.65
N GLU A 447 19.54 16.79 17.24
CA GLU A 447 19.98 17.19 18.58
C GLU A 447 20.71 18.54 18.55
N SER A 448 21.73 18.67 17.70
CA SER A 448 22.49 19.91 17.49
C SER A 448 21.56 21.04 17.02
N TYR A 449 20.58 20.73 16.16
CA TYR A 449 19.52 21.65 15.75
C TYR A 449 18.66 22.15 16.94
N ARG A 450 18.24 21.28 17.87
CA ARG A 450 17.43 21.70 19.04
C ARG A 450 18.15 22.73 19.92
N ARG A 451 19.49 22.81 19.86
CA ARG A 451 20.30 23.79 20.59
C ARG A 451 20.26 25.20 19.95
N ALA A 452 19.82 25.33 18.69
CA ALA A 452 19.72 26.62 17.99
C ALA A 452 18.52 27.47 18.45
N GLY A 453 17.46 26.84 18.97
CA GLY A 453 16.20 27.51 19.35
C GLY A 453 15.35 28.03 18.18
N THR A 454 15.89 28.06 16.96
CA THR A 454 15.25 28.55 15.73
C THR A 454 14.26 27.55 15.12
N ARG A 455 13.58 27.96 14.04
CA ARG A 455 12.68 27.12 13.24
C ARG A 455 13.02 27.24 11.76
N VAL A 456 12.93 26.12 11.05
CA VAL A 456 13.21 26.00 9.61
C VAL A 456 11.96 26.33 8.80
N GLY A 457 12.16 26.80 7.57
CA GLY A 457 11.08 27.05 6.62
C GLY A 457 10.74 28.53 6.46
N GLU A 458 9.50 28.92 6.71
CA GLU A 458 9.04 30.30 6.56
C GLU A 458 9.58 31.19 7.71
N PRO A 459 10.48 32.17 7.45
CA PRO A 459 11.09 32.98 8.51
C PRO A 459 10.15 34.06 9.05
N LYS A 460 9.09 34.44 8.31
CA LYS A 460 8.15 35.48 8.76
C LYS A 460 7.02 34.87 9.59
N PRO A 461 6.90 35.17 10.89
CA PRO A 461 5.89 34.55 11.76
C PRO A 461 4.45 34.87 11.33
N GLU A 462 4.23 35.97 10.61
CA GLU A 462 2.94 36.38 10.02
C GLU A 462 2.49 35.50 8.84
N LEU A 463 3.45 34.91 8.11
CA LEU A 463 3.20 34.07 6.94
C LEU A 463 3.25 32.57 7.28
N ALA A 464 3.96 32.22 8.35
CA ALA A 464 4.04 30.87 8.89
C ALA A 464 2.70 30.41 9.49
N LEU A 465 2.33 29.15 9.23
CA LEU A 465 1.14 28.55 9.85
C LEU A 465 1.42 28.05 11.27
N VAL A 466 0.41 28.24 12.14
CA VAL A 466 0.44 27.83 13.55
C VAL A 466 0.43 26.29 13.66
N PRO A 467 1.40 25.67 14.38
CA PRO A 467 1.43 24.22 14.55
C PRO A 467 0.13 23.68 15.14
N GLY A 468 -0.39 22.58 14.57
CA GLY A 468 -1.58 21.89 15.07
C GLY A 468 -2.75 21.80 14.07
N LEU A 469 -2.74 22.61 13.01
CA LEU A 469 -3.80 22.70 11.97
C LEU A 469 -4.05 21.43 11.11
N TRP A 470 -3.60 20.25 11.56
CA TRP A 470 -3.99 18.97 10.96
C TRP A 470 -5.17 18.38 11.72
N PHE A 471 -6.35 18.46 11.12
CA PHE A 471 -7.58 17.94 11.69
C PHE A 471 -7.76 16.45 11.36
N LYS A 472 -8.68 15.82 12.08
CA LYS A 472 -8.94 14.39 11.98
C LYS A 472 -10.44 14.18 11.92
N ASP A 473 -10.94 13.61 10.84
CA ASP A 473 -12.35 13.29 10.71
C ASP A 473 -12.66 12.10 11.62
N ALA A 474 -13.04 12.40 12.88
CA ALA A 474 -13.36 11.39 13.88
C ALA A 474 -14.74 10.75 13.64
N ALA A 475 -15.61 11.43 12.89
CA ALA A 475 -16.96 10.99 12.58
C ALA A 475 -17.03 10.02 11.39
N ASN A 476 -16.01 9.97 10.53
CA ASN A 476 -15.99 9.09 9.35
C ASN A 476 -16.12 7.60 9.73
N GLU A 477 -17.22 6.96 9.35
CA GLU A 477 -17.44 5.53 9.61
C GLU A 477 -16.34 4.64 9.01
N VAL A 478 -15.80 5.03 7.85
CA VAL A 478 -14.73 4.30 7.15
C VAL A 478 -13.45 4.23 8.00
N ARG A 479 -13.20 5.25 8.83
CA ARG A 479 -12.10 5.27 9.80
C ARG A 479 -12.36 4.35 10.98
N VAL A 480 -13.62 4.22 11.42
CA VAL A 480 -14.02 3.31 12.50
C VAL A 480 -13.92 1.84 12.04
N SER A 481 -14.41 1.52 10.85
CA SER A 481 -14.29 0.18 10.26
C SER A 481 -12.83 -0.19 9.98
N SER A 482 -12.07 0.72 9.37
CA SER A 482 -10.63 0.53 9.14
C SER A 482 -9.85 0.35 10.45
N ARG A 483 -10.18 1.06 11.52
CA ARG A 483 -9.58 0.85 12.86
C ARG A 483 -9.93 -0.51 13.45
N LYS A 484 -11.15 -1.04 13.25
CA LYS A 484 -11.53 -2.40 13.70
C LYS A 484 -10.72 -3.46 12.93
N LEU A 485 -10.68 -3.36 11.60
CA LEU A 485 -9.91 -4.25 10.73
C LEU A 485 -8.40 -4.20 11.01
N LEU A 486 -7.85 -2.99 11.18
CA LEU A 486 -6.45 -2.80 11.57
C LEU A 486 -6.16 -3.42 12.93
N LYS A 487 -6.99 -3.18 13.96
CA LYS A 487 -6.77 -3.80 15.30
C LYS A 487 -6.74 -5.34 15.26
N ALA A 488 -7.54 -5.97 14.40
CA ALA A 488 -7.47 -7.41 14.18
C ALA A 488 -6.14 -7.82 13.51
N LYS A 489 -5.76 -7.13 12.44
CA LYS A 489 -4.57 -7.45 11.62
C LYS A 489 -3.23 -7.05 12.25
N THR A 490 -3.19 -6.02 13.11
CA THR A 490 -1.94 -5.47 13.65
C THR A 490 -1.38 -6.23 14.84
N ARG A 491 -2.19 -7.04 15.56
CA ARG A 491 -1.75 -7.80 16.75
C ARG A 491 -0.52 -8.68 16.47
N ASN A 492 -0.35 -9.15 15.23
CA ASN A 492 0.76 -10.01 14.81
C ASN A 492 1.84 -9.28 13.97
N VAL A 493 1.66 -8.00 13.62
CA VAL A 493 2.49 -7.32 12.59
C VAL A 493 3.02 -5.95 13.04
N SER A 494 2.28 -5.16 13.81
CA SER A 494 2.69 -3.77 14.12
C SER A 494 3.86 -3.66 15.10
N THR A 495 4.24 -4.75 15.76
CA THR A 495 5.42 -4.82 16.65
C THR A 495 6.74 -4.94 15.89
N GLN A 496 6.74 -5.29 14.59
CA GLN A 496 7.95 -5.34 13.75
C GLN A 496 7.99 -4.24 12.68
N LEU A 497 6.84 -3.74 12.22
CA LEU A 497 6.74 -2.71 11.18
C LEU A 497 6.31 -1.33 11.73
N SER A 498 6.93 -0.90 12.83
CA SER A 498 6.75 0.45 13.36
C SER A 498 7.45 1.48 12.46
N LYS A 499 6.73 2.00 11.44
CA LYS A 499 7.23 3.10 10.59
C LYS A 499 7.81 4.22 11.48
N VAL A 500 9.08 4.56 11.24
CA VAL A 500 9.79 5.65 11.92
C VAL A 500 8.98 6.94 11.74
N LYS A 501 8.62 7.58 12.85
CA LYS A 501 7.76 8.76 12.85
C LYS A 501 8.45 9.95 13.49
N ILE A 502 8.53 11.04 12.73
CA ILE A 502 8.96 12.34 13.23
C ILE A 502 7.86 12.90 14.15
N ARG A 503 8.27 13.41 15.30
CA ARG A 503 7.45 14.13 16.28
C ARG A 503 8.36 15.09 17.05
N HIS A 504 7.77 15.95 17.87
CA HIS A 504 8.51 16.76 18.83
C HIS A 504 9.39 15.87 19.74
N ILE A 505 10.59 16.32 20.08
CA ILE A 505 11.52 15.60 20.95
C ILE A 505 11.64 16.38 22.26
N GLU A 506 11.08 15.81 23.32
CA GLU A 506 11.21 16.30 24.69
C GLU A 506 12.60 15.94 25.24
N HIS A 507 12.96 14.66 25.16
CA HIS A 507 14.19 14.11 25.74
C HIS A 507 15.09 13.47 24.68
N VAL A 508 16.39 13.64 24.85
CA VAL A 508 17.47 12.89 24.19
C VAL A 508 18.36 12.39 25.33
N THR A 509 18.74 11.11 25.33
CA THR A 509 19.57 10.53 26.38
C THR A 509 20.78 9.79 25.80
N ASP A 510 21.89 9.82 26.52
CA ASP A 510 23.07 9.02 26.19
C ASP A 510 22.81 7.54 26.63
N PRO A 511 22.81 6.58 25.70
CA PRO A 511 22.59 5.16 26.01
C PRO A 511 23.78 4.48 26.71
N THR A 512 24.93 5.16 26.83
CA THR A 512 26.12 4.70 27.57
C THR A 512 26.13 5.20 29.03
N ALA A 513 25.71 6.45 29.25
CA ALA A 513 25.65 7.08 30.57
C ALA A 513 24.63 6.41 31.52
N SER A 514 23.66 5.65 30.99
CA SER A 514 22.64 4.96 31.78
C SER A 514 23.12 3.62 32.38
N THR A 515 24.36 3.19 32.12
CA THR A 515 24.93 1.92 32.61
C THR A 515 25.78 2.02 33.88
N THR A 516 26.09 3.23 34.37
CA THR A 516 27.08 3.44 35.46
C THR A 516 26.50 3.51 36.87
N HIS A 517 25.18 3.72 37.05
CA HIS A 517 24.53 3.66 38.36
C HIS A 517 23.95 2.26 38.63
N ILE A 518 24.83 1.29 38.86
CA ILE A 518 24.42 0.02 39.49
C ILE A 518 24.37 0.25 41.00
N ASP A 519 23.26 0.82 41.47
CA ASP A 519 22.85 0.67 42.86
C ASP A 519 22.72 -0.84 43.13
N LYS A 520 23.60 -1.39 43.98
CA LYS A 520 23.64 -2.84 44.25
C LYS A 520 22.24 -3.31 44.69
N PRO A 521 21.54 -4.16 43.92
CA PRO A 521 20.26 -4.69 44.36
C PRO A 521 20.51 -5.59 45.56
N THR A 522 20.11 -5.15 46.75
CA THR A 522 20.19 -5.96 47.97
C THR A 522 19.40 -7.25 47.77
N GLU A 523 20.02 -8.40 48.10
CA GLU A 523 19.50 -9.73 47.78
C GLU A 523 18.25 -10.11 48.57
N ARG A 524 17.09 -9.53 48.21
CA ARG A 524 15.79 -10.10 48.58
C ARG A 524 15.52 -11.34 47.74
N ARG A 525 16.16 -12.43 48.19
CA ARG A 525 16.04 -13.85 47.79
C ARG A 525 14.58 -14.23 47.51
N ALA A 526 14.16 -14.07 46.25
CA ALA A 526 12.77 -14.27 45.86
C ALA A 526 12.39 -15.75 45.94
N ARG A 527 11.49 -16.09 46.87
CA ARG A 527 10.79 -17.39 46.85
C ARG A 527 10.02 -17.55 45.53
N PRO A 528 9.93 -18.77 44.96
CA PRO A 528 9.12 -19.01 43.77
C PRO A 528 7.64 -18.70 44.07
N PRO A 529 6.89 -18.09 43.13
CA PRO A 529 5.49 -17.78 43.33
C PRO A 529 4.65 -19.07 43.38
N SER A 530 3.78 -19.19 44.38
CA SER A 530 2.86 -20.33 44.48
C SER A 530 1.79 -20.26 43.40
N LEU A 531 1.39 -21.43 42.86
CA LEU A 531 0.40 -21.57 41.78
C LEU A 531 -0.93 -20.83 42.06
N TYR A 532 -1.30 -20.69 43.33
CA TYR A 532 -2.51 -20.01 43.78
C TYR A 532 -2.59 -18.53 43.37
N GLN A 533 -1.45 -17.82 43.26
CA GLN A 533 -1.44 -16.41 42.84
C GLN A 533 -1.71 -16.23 41.33
N SER A 534 -1.40 -17.24 40.51
CA SER A 534 -1.69 -17.22 39.07
C SER A 534 -3.19 -17.29 38.79
N VAL A 535 -3.94 -18.08 39.57
CA VAL A 535 -5.40 -18.22 39.43
C VAL A 535 -6.13 -16.92 39.81
N LYS A 536 -5.71 -16.25 40.90
CA LYS A 536 -6.39 -15.01 41.36
C LYS A 536 -6.27 -13.84 40.37
N ARG A 537 -5.25 -13.84 39.50
CA ARG A 537 -5.10 -12.88 38.38
C ARG A 537 -6.02 -13.15 37.18
N LEU A 538 -6.61 -14.34 37.05
CA LEU A 538 -7.57 -14.65 35.97
C LEU A 538 -9.00 -14.17 36.28
N LEU A 539 -9.30 -13.86 37.55
CA LEU A 539 -10.65 -13.52 38.02
C LEU A 539 -10.85 -12.04 38.40
N THR A 540 -9.85 -11.18 38.16
CA THR A 540 -9.90 -9.75 38.54
C THR A 540 -9.75 -8.81 37.34
N VAL A 541 -10.71 -8.89 36.41
CA VAL A 541 -10.80 -7.98 35.25
C VAL A 541 -11.62 -6.74 35.64
N THR A 542 -10.97 -5.70 36.19
CA THR A 542 -11.33 -4.27 35.98
C THR A 542 -10.41 -3.33 36.77
N SER A 543 -9.50 -2.65 36.07
CA SER A 543 -9.06 -1.26 36.35
C SER A 543 -7.93 -0.85 35.39
N PRO A 544 -7.90 0.39 34.88
CA PRO A 544 -6.72 0.91 34.21
C PRO A 544 -5.66 1.28 35.26
N ILE A 545 -4.43 0.76 35.11
CA ILE A 545 -3.32 1.16 35.98
C ILE A 545 -2.97 2.62 35.69
N SER A 546 -3.29 3.50 36.64
CA SER A 546 -2.90 4.91 36.59
C SER A 546 -1.37 5.05 36.57
N GLY A 547 -0.87 6.05 35.84
CA GLY A 547 0.56 6.24 35.64
C GLY A 547 1.28 6.60 36.94
N ARG A 548 2.30 5.83 37.32
CA ARG A 548 3.30 6.29 38.29
C ARG A 548 4.06 7.46 37.68
N ALA A 549 3.77 8.67 38.16
CA ALA A 549 4.59 9.84 37.88
C ALA A 549 5.96 9.66 38.56
N THR A 550 7.00 9.38 37.78
CA THR A 550 8.38 9.56 38.23
C THR A 550 8.71 11.06 38.25
N PRO A 551 9.44 11.57 39.27
CA PRO A 551 9.76 12.99 39.36
C PRO A 551 10.63 13.42 38.17
N TYR A 552 10.11 14.36 37.40
CA TYR A 552 10.69 14.82 36.13
C TYR A 552 11.90 15.74 36.35
N ARG A 553 13.05 15.15 36.72
CA ARG A 553 14.32 15.88 36.81
C ARG A 553 14.74 16.31 35.40
N ARG A 554 14.87 17.63 35.15
CA ARG A 554 15.43 18.15 33.90
C ARG A 554 16.87 17.66 33.76
N SER A 555 17.10 16.67 32.89
CA SER A 555 18.45 16.19 32.59
C SER A 555 19.18 17.28 31.82
N ILE A 556 20.12 17.96 32.48
CA ILE A 556 21.12 18.76 31.77
C ILE A 556 21.93 17.79 30.91
N VAL A 557 22.18 18.15 29.65
CA VAL A 557 22.86 17.26 28.70
C VAL A 557 24.34 17.22 29.06
N SER A 558 24.78 16.13 29.67
CA SER A 558 26.19 15.78 29.80
C SER A 558 26.80 15.60 28.41
N ILE A 559 28.05 16.03 28.23
CA ILE A 559 28.83 15.71 27.03
C ILE A 559 28.90 14.17 26.90
N PRO A 560 28.61 13.58 25.73
CA PRO A 560 28.58 12.13 25.55
C PRO A 560 29.94 11.51 25.86
N SER A 561 29.94 10.38 26.58
CA SER A 561 31.17 9.80 27.14
C SER A 561 32.12 9.18 26.09
N VAL A 562 31.60 8.89 24.90
CA VAL A 562 32.35 8.35 23.76
C VAL A 562 31.87 9.05 22.48
N VAL A 563 32.75 9.85 21.88
CA VAL A 563 32.58 10.46 20.55
C VAL A 563 33.63 9.87 19.63
N ASP A 564 33.25 9.50 18.41
CA ASP A 564 34.20 9.01 17.41
C ASP A 564 35.09 10.17 16.88
N SER A 565 36.27 9.86 16.35
CA SER A 565 37.23 10.88 15.89
C SER A 565 36.63 11.87 14.88
N ASN A 566 35.62 11.43 14.13
CA ASN A 566 34.98 12.17 13.05
C ASN A 566 33.69 12.86 13.52
N GLY A 567 33.49 13.00 14.84
CA GLY A 567 32.40 13.76 15.46
C GLY A 567 31.04 13.06 15.54
N TYR A 568 30.97 11.74 15.28
CA TYR A 568 29.73 10.98 15.35
C TYR A 568 29.61 10.20 16.68
N TYR A 569 28.39 10.10 17.20
CA TYR A 569 28.07 9.37 18.44
C TYR A 569 26.65 8.78 18.37
N VAL A 570 26.22 8.07 19.42
CA VAL A 570 24.91 7.40 19.45
C VAL A 570 24.04 7.99 20.56
N VAL A 571 22.79 8.32 20.23
CA VAL A 571 21.82 8.91 21.15
C VAL A 571 20.49 8.16 21.15
N ALA A 572 19.85 8.05 22.30
CA ALA A 572 18.52 7.47 22.43
C ALA A 572 17.43 8.55 22.33
N ILE A 573 16.49 8.34 21.41
CA ILE A 573 15.30 9.18 21.18
C ILE A 573 14.10 8.24 21.18
N ARG A 574 13.25 8.35 22.22
CA ARG A 574 12.01 7.56 22.36
C ARG A 574 12.27 6.04 22.22
N ASP A 575 13.12 5.51 23.09
CA ASP A 575 13.48 4.09 23.21
C ASP A 575 14.19 3.46 21.99
N LYS A 576 14.57 4.27 20.99
CA LYS A 576 15.43 3.86 19.87
C LYS A 576 16.70 4.70 19.81
N ASN A 577 17.82 4.03 19.52
CA ASN A 577 19.13 4.64 19.28
C ASN A 577 19.28 5.16 17.83
N TRP A 578 19.98 6.28 17.68
CA TRP A 578 20.26 6.98 16.42
C TRP A 578 21.72 7.44 16.36
N ILE A 579 22.31 7.47 15.16
CA ILE A 579 23.59 8.15 14.94
C ILE A 579 23.30 9.65 15.01
N ALA A 580 24.02 10.38 15.85
CA ALA A 580 24.00 11.84 15.92
C ALA A 580 25.37 12.41 15.52
N LYS A 581 25.37 13.64 15.00
CA LYS A 581 26.59 14.39 14.67
C LYS A 581 26.82 15.53 15.66
N LEU A 582 28.02 15.60 16.23
CA LEU A 582 28.48 16.70 17.06
C LEU A 582 28.87 17.87 16.15
N GLU A 583 28.07 18.93 16.15
CA GLU A 583 28.31 20.13 15.36
C GLU A 583 27.68 21.35 16.05
N ALA A 584 28.10 22.54 15.66
CA ALA A 584 27.51 23.78 16.14
C ALA A 584 26.04 23.93 15.65
N PRO A 585 25.21 24.75 16.33
CA PRO A 585 23.79 24.86 16.00
C PRO A 585 23.53 25.41 14.59
N ASP A 586 24.34 26.34 14.10
CA ASP A 586 24.14 26.99 12.80
C ASP A 586 24.42 26.05 11.61
N PRO A 587 25.50 25.24 11.59
CA PRO A 587 25.63 24.12 10.66
C PRO A 587 24.43 23.16 10.65
N ALA A 588 23.89 22.80 11.83
CA ALA A 588 22.73 21.91 11.93
C ALA A 588 21.45 22.56 11.35
N LEU A 589 21.27 23.86 11.59
CA LEU A 589 20.22 24.67 10.96
C LEU A 589 20.36 24.67 9.44
N GLN A 590 21.56 24.91 8.90
CA GLN A 590 21.82 24.86 7.45
C GLN A 590 21.55 23.47 6.83
N GLN A 591 21.89 22.38 7.52
CA GLN A 591 21.55 21.03 7.06
C GLN A 591 20.04 20.79 7.06
N PHE A 592 19.32 21.23 8.09
CA PHE A 592 17.85 21.17 8.12
C PHE A 592 17.22 22.01 6.99
N ASP A 593 17.76 23.20 6.70
CA ASP A 593 17.29 24.07 5.62
C ASP A 593 17.48 23.45 4.23
N ALA A 594 18.64 22.84 3.99
CA ALA A 594 18.92 22.07 2.77
C ALA A 594 18.03 20.82 2.65
N LEU A 595 17.81 20.11 3.76
CA LEU A 595 16.91 18.95 3.84
C LEU A 595 15.46 19.32 3.55
N TYR A 596 14.98 20.47 4.03
CA TYR A 596 13.65 20.99 3.74
C TYR A 596 13.47 21.25 2.24
N ARG A 597 14.40 21.98 1.61
CA ARG A 597 14.37 22.25 0.16
C ARG A 597 14.36 20.95 -0.67
N ALA A 598 15.23 19.99 -0.35
CA ALA A 598 15.27 18.69 -1.03
C ALA A 598 13.97 17.87 -0.83
N MET A 599 13.29 18.01 0.31
CA MET A 599 12.01 17.34 0.56
C MET A 599 10.83 17.97 -0.19
N LEU A 600 10.87 19.28 -0.48
CA LEU A 600 9.92 19.92 -1.39
C LEU A 600 10.15 19.48 -2.84
N GLU A 601 11.41 19.49 -3.29
CA GLU A 601 11.83 19.00 -4.61
C GLU A 601 11.36 17.55 -4.83
N MET A 602 11.55 16.67 -3.83
CA MET A 602 11.08 15.28 -3.89
C MET A 602 9.55 15.15 -3.87
N LEU A 603 8.83 16.01 -3.16
CA LEU A 603 7.37 16.02 -3.19
C LEU A 603 6.87 16.42 -4.59
N GLU A 604 7.41 17.48 -5.18
CA GLU A 604 7.08 17.93 -6.54
C GLU A 604 7.43 16.85 -7.59
N GLN A 605 8.60 16.22 -7.50
CA GLN A 605 8.99 15.09 -8.36
C GLN A 605 8.04 13.90 -8.20
N SER A 606 7.64 13.55 -6.98
CA SER A 606 6.66 12.47 -6.76
C SER A 606 5.31 12.78 -7.41
N CYS A 607 4.86 14.05 -7.37
CA CYS A 607 3.62 14.51 -7.95
C CYS A 607 3.65 14.69 -9.47
N THR A 608 4.82 14.85 -10.09
CA THR A 608 4.97 14.90 -11.56
C THR A 608 5.14 13.51 -12.18
N LEU A 609 5.61 12.52 -11.41
CA LEU A 609 5.68 11.11 -11.79
C LEU A 609 4.40 10.31 -11.46
N ASP A 610 3.45 10.92 -10.73
CA ASP A 610 2.26 10.29 -10.14
C ASP A 610 2.59 9.06 -9.24
N ASP A 611 3.78 9.05 -8.64
CA ASP A 611 4.23 7.99 -7.73
C ASP A 611 3.54 8.17 -6.37
N HIS A 612 2.35 7.61 -6.24
CA HIS A 612 1.53 7.65 -5.03
C HIS A 612 2.29 7.19 -3.76
N THR A 613 3.31 6.32 -3.88
CA THR A 613 4.07 5.82 -2.72
C THR A 613 5.10 6.85 -2.26
N ALA A 614 5.84 7.45 -3.20
CA ALA A 614 6.73 8.55 -2.93
C ALA A 614 5.96 9.80 -2.45
N MET A 615 4.81 10.12 -3.07
CA MET A 615 3.90 11.19 -2.66
C MET A 615 3.45 11.02 -1.21
N PHE A 616 3.02 9.81 -0.82
CA PHE A 616 2.65 9.52 0.56
C PHE A 616 3.82 9.75 1.52
N GLU A 617 5.00 9.18 1.25
CA GLU A 617 6.13 9.27 2.17
C GLU A 617 6.73 10.68 2.26
N ALA A 618 6.73 11.45 1.16
CA ALA A 618 7.18 12.84 1.12
C ALA A 618 6.22 13.77 1.88
N ALA A 619 4.93 13.74 1.55
CA ALA A 619 3.91 14.54 2.24
C ALA A 619 3.81 14.16 3.73
N SER A 620 3.92 12.87 4.05
CA SER A 620 3.92 12.38 5.43
C SER A 620 5.18 12.75 6.21
N PHE A 621 6.36 12.83 5.57
CA PHE A 621 7.57 13.37 6.20
C PHE A 621 7.37 14.85 6.58
N LEU A 622 7.00 15.69 5.61
CA LEU A 622 6.84 17.13 5.81
C LEU A 622 5.73 17.45 6.84
N LEU A 623 4.58 16.77 6.76
CA LEU A 623 3.50 16.91 7.73
C LEU A 623 3.89 16.47 9.14
N GLN A 624 4.70 15.41 9.29
CA GLN A 624 5.20 14.99 10.61
C GLN A 624 6.21 15.98 11.18
N TRP A 625 7.09 16.56 10.35
CA TRP A 625 8.07 17.57 10.75
C TRP A 625 7.38 18.89 11.13
N TYR A 626 6.39 19.37 10.38
CA TYR A 626 5.52 20.48 10.78
C TYR A 626 4.88 20.23 12.16
N ARG A 627 4.33 19.02 12.36
CA ARG A 627 3.71 18.59 13.63
C ARG A 627 4.71 18.23 14.74
N SER A 628 6.01 18.44 14.52
CA SER A 628 7.04 18.44 15.58
C SER A 628 7.34 19.84 16.13
N SER A 629 6.74 20.89 15.54
CA SER A 629 6.97 22.32 15.83
C SER A 629 8.38 22.82 15.52
N TYR A 630 9.20 22.03 14.84
CA TYR A 630 10.54 22.42 14.36
C TYR A 630 10.54 22.99 12.94
N LEU A 631 9.44 22.84 12.18
CA LEU A 631 9.27 23.33 10.82
C LEU A 631 8.08 24.29 10.75
N HIS A 632 8.29 25.49 10.22
CA HIS A 632 7.27 26.46 9.87
C HIS A 632 6.96 26.38 8.38
N LEU A 633 5.72 26.03 8.05
CA LEU A 633 5.23 25.98 6.67
C LEU A 633 4.45 27.26 6.35
N ASN A 634 4.71 27.84 5.18
CA ASN A 634 3.82 28.86 4.63
C ASN A 634 2.54 28.23 4.05
N LYS A 635 1.54 29.08 3.77
CA LYS A 635 0.21 28.63 3.36
C LYS A 635 0.22 27.82 2.07
N THR A 636 1.04 28.20 1.10
CA THR A 636 1.18 27.53 -0.20
C THR A 636 1.70 26.10 -0.06
N ILE A 637 2.79 25.93 0.68
CA ILE A 637 3.44 24.62 0.85
C ILE A 637 2.57 23.69 1.71
N TYR A 638 1.88 24.24 2.72
CA TYR A 638 0.92 23.47 3.50
C TYR A 638 -0.28 23.00 2.66
N LEU A 639 -0.83 23.88 1.81
CA LEU A 639 -1.87 23.50 0.85
C LEU A 639 -1.39 22.37 -0.06
N HIS A 640 -0.18 22.47 -0.62
CA HIS A 640 0.40 21.45 -1.49
C HIS A 640 0.56 20.08 -0.79
N ILE A 641 1.10 20.06 0.44
CA ILE A 641 1.25 18.85 1.24
C ILE A 641 -0.10 18.20 1.55
N VAL A 642 -1.11 18.97 1.96
CA VAL A 642 -2.41 18.40 2.35
C VAL A 642 -3.26 18.01 1.12
N ALA A 643 -3.24 18.81 0.05
CA ALA A 643 -3.93 18.48 -1.20
C ALA A 643 -3.35 17.22 -1.86
N THR A 644 -2.04 16.96 -1.70
CA THR A 644 -1.42 15.70 -2.13
C THR A 644 -2.11 14.49 -1.50
N PHE A 645 -2.42 14.52 -0.20
CA PHE A 645 -3.13 13.40 0.47
C PHE A 645 -4.54 13.13 -0.08
N CYS A 646 -5.23 14.13 -0.64
CA CYS A 646 -6.55 13.97 -1.25
C CYS A 646 -6.52 13.18 -2.57
N ALA A 647 -5.37 13.12 -3.24
CA ALA A 647 -5.17 12.32 -4.45
C ALA A 647 -4.75 10.86 -4.20
N LEU A 648 -4.40 10.51 -2.95
CA LEU A 648 -3.84 9.19 -2.62
C LEU A 648 -4.91 8.12 -2.37
N PRO A 649 -4.59 6.83 -2.64
CA PRO A 649 -5.51 5.72 -2.43
C PRO A 649 -5.74 5.35 -0.94
N ASP A 650 -5.01 5.95 0.02
CA ASP A 650 -5.31 5.77 1.44
C ASP A 650 -6.54 6.59 1.85
N ILE A 651 -7.69 5.93 1.77
CA ILE A 651 -9.03 6.41 2.14
C ILE A 651 -9.03 7.12 3.52
N ALA A 652 -8.22 6.66 4.49
CA ALA A 652 -8.19 7.25 5.82
C ALA A 652 -7.40 8.57 5.89
N SER A 653 -6.32 8.70 5.11
CA SER A 653 -5.54 9.94 5.01
C SER A 653 -6.22 10.95 4.08
N ALA A 654 -6.82 10.49 2.98
CA ALA A 654 -7.61 11.34 2.09
C ALA A 654 -8.82 11.98 2.82
N ALA A 655 -9.50 11.23 3.70
CA ALA A 655 -10.57 11.77 4.54
C ALA A 655 -10.06 12.83 5.54
N ASP A 656 -9.01 12.54 6.33
CA ASP A 656 -8.43 13.51 7.27
C ASP A 656 -7.93 14.79 6.56
N ALA A 657 -7.33 14.64 5.37
CA ALA A 657 -6.84 15.76 4.57
C ALA A 657 -7.97 16.62 3.98
N THR A 658 -9.00 15.99 3.41
CA THR A 658 -10.15 16.71 2.83
C THR A 658 -10.92 17.49 3.89
N TYR A 659 -11.12 16.89 5.07
CA TYR A 659 -11.71 17.56 6.23
C TYR A 659 -10.81 18.70 6.73
N THR A 660 -9.49 18.50 6.79
CA THR A 660 -8.53 19.57 7.13
C THR A 660 -8.61 20.77 6.18
N LEU A 661 -8.72 20.52 4.87
CA LEU A 661 -8.82 21.60 3.86
C LEU A 661 -10.17 22.31 3.89
N HIS A 662 -11.26 21.61 4.19
CA HIS A 662 -12.58 22.21 4.43
C HIS A 662 -12.58 23.12 5.66
N GLN A 663 -12.12 22.61 6.81
CA GLN A 663 -11.94 23.39 8.04
C GLN A 663 -11.10 24.65 7.81
N LEU A 664 -9.98 24.54 7.09
CA LEU A 664 -9.06 25.66 6.86
C LEU A 664 -9.50 26.66 5.77
N THR A 665 -10.40 26.27 4.85
CA THR A 665 -10.85 27.14 3.75
C THR A 665 -12.20 27.79 4.07
N VAL A 666 -13.16 27.02 4.59
CA VAL A 666 -14.55 27.47 4.80
C VAL A 666 -14.76 28.04 6.20
N GLU A 667 -14.40 27.28 7.24
CA GLU A 667 -14.70 27.62 8.64
C GLU A 667 -13.68 28.60 9.22
N LEU A 668 -12.40 28.23 9.24
CA LEU A 668 -11.30 29.02 9.81
C LEU A 668 -10.71 30.06 8.83
N ARG A 669 -11.12 30.02 7.55
CA ARG A 669 -10.69 30.93 6.45
C ARG A 669 -9.18 31.21 6.38
N THR A 670 -8.36 30.29 6.87
CA THR A 670 -6.92 30.43 7.01
C THR A 670 -6.22 30.30 5.65
N LEU A 671 -6.77 29.48 4.75
CA LEU A 671 -6.38 29.33 3.36
C LEU A 671 -7.39 30.09 2.47
N PRO A 672 -7.07 31.31 1.99
CA PRO A 672 -8.01 32.10 1.18
C PRO A 672 -8.17 31.52 -0.23
N ALA A 673 -9.30 31.79 -0.88
CA ALA A 673 -9.56 31.30 -2.24
C ALA A 673 -8.48 31.72 -3.26
N ASP A 674 -7.94 32.93 -3.13
CA ASP A 674 -6.80 33.45 -3.91
C ASP A 674 -5.59 32.51 -3.95
N LEU A 675 -5.31 31.80 -2.86
CA LEU A 675 -4.21 30.83 -2.76
C LEU A 675 -4.49 29.58 -3.61
N TRP A 676 -5.72 29.08 -3.57
CA TRP A 676 -6.14 27.95 -4.39
C TRP A 676 -6.18 28.29 -5.88
N LEU A 677 -6.66 29.50 -6.23
CA LEU A 677 -6.79 29.95 -7.62
C LEU A 677 -5.44 30.27 -8.28
N SER A 678 -4.38 30.51 -7.48
CA SER A 678 -3.00 30.60 -7.96
C SER A 678 -2.29 29.24 -8.01
N ASN A 679 -2.74 28.24 -7.23
CA ASN A 679 -2.12 26.90 -7.14
C ASN A 679 -3.04 25.82 -7.74
N ALA A 680 -3.37 25.97 -9.02
CA ALA A 680 -4.32 25.10 -9.71
C ALA A 680 -3.96 23.60 -9.65
N SER A 681 -2.68 23.23 -9.60
CA SER A 681 -2.30 21.81 -9.49
C SER A 681 -2.81 21.15 -8.20
N ASP A 682 -2.87 21.89 -7.10
CA ASP A 682 -3.39 21.40 -5.81
C ASP A 682 -4.91 21.34 -5.77
N LEU A 683 -5.59 22.28 -6.43
CA LEU A 683 -7.03 22.16 -6.67
C LEU A 683 -7.36 20.87 -7.44
N ASN A 684 -6.56 20.50 -8.45
CA ASN A 684 -6.77 19.29 -9.23
C ASN A 684 -6.46 17.99 -8.46
N ARG A 685 -5.51 18.01 -7.50
CA ARG A 685 -5.29 16.92 -6.53
C ARG A 685 -6.45 16.80 -5.54
N PHE A 686 -6.92 17.93 -5.00
CA PHE A 686 -8.04 17.98 -4.07
C PHE A 686 -9.35 17.45 -4.68
N VAL A 687 -9.66 17.80 -5.93
CA VAL A 687 -10.88 17.34 -6.63
C VAL A 687 -10.94 15.81 -6.81
N GLN A 688 -9.83 15.07 -6.68
CA GLN A 688 -9.87 13.61 -6.66
C GLN A 688 -10.69 13.06 -5.48
N ALA A 689 -10.80 13.79 -4.36
CA ALA A 689 -11.61 13.42 -3.21
C ALA A 689 -13.12 13.38 -3.50
N LEU A 690 -13.60 13.93 -4.62
CA LEU A 690 -14.98 13.71 -5.09
C LEU A 690 -15.25 12.22 -5.45
N GLY A 691 -14.20 11.44 -5.73
CA GLY A 691 -14.28 9.99 -5.95
C GLY A 691 -14.25 9.15 -4.67
N HIS A 692 -14.25 9.77 -3.49
CA HIS A 692 -14.15 9.07 -2.20
C HIS A 692 -15.47 8.36 -1.83
N PRO A 693 -15.44 7.17 -1.20
CA PRO A 693 -16.65 6.41 -0.88
C PRO A 693 -17.49 6.96 0.29
N SER A 694 -16.92 7.84 1.12
CA SER A 694 -17.62 8.43 2.28
C SER A 694 -18.33 9.74 1.90
N ALA A 695 -19.65 9.79 2.10
CA ALA A 695 -20.50 10.94 1.78
C ALA A 695 -20.01 12.23 2.44
N ASN A 696 -19.61 12.18 3.72
CA ASN A 696 -19.09 13.35 4.45
C ASN A 696 -17.85 13.94 3.77
N THR A 697 -16.92 13.08 3.34
CA THR A 697 -15.70 13.50 2.64
C THR A 697 -16.00 14.16 1.30
N VAL A 698 -16.96 13.61 0.53
CA VAL A 698 -17.38 14.22 -0.73
C VAL A 698 -18.14 15.53 -0.50
N ALA A 699 -18.93 15.64 0.58
CA ALA A 699 -19.59 16.89 0.95
C ALA A 699 -18.58 18.00 1.29
N TYR A 700 -17.57 17.71 2.13
CA TYR A 700 -16.48 18.63 2.43
C TYR A 700 -15.73 19.07 1.15
N CYS A 701 -15.45 18.13 0.24
CA CYS A 701 -14.78 18.42 -1.03
C CYS A 701 -15.65 19.29 -1.97
N ALA A 702 -16.93 18.96 -2.11
CA ALA A 702 -17.86 19.68 -2.99
C ALA A 702 -18.15 21.10 -2.48
N GLU A 703 -18.23 21.29 -1.17
CA GLU A 703 -18.50 22.58 -0.53
C GLU A 703 -17.32 23.55 -0.69
N VAL A 704 -16.09 23.07 -0.48
CA VAL A 704 -14.87 23.84 -0.80
C VAL A 704 -14.81 24.16 -2.29
N LEU A 705 -15.03 23.19 -3.17
CA LEU A 705 -14.97 23.39 -4.61
C LEU A 705 -16.00 24.45 -5.08
N ALA A 706 -17.23 24.41 -4.56
CA ALA A 706 -18.25 25.41 -4.86
C ALA A 706 -17.85 26.82 -4.38
N HIS A 707 -17.27 26.93 -3.18
CA HIS A 707 -16.76 28.20 -2.64
C HIS A 707 -15.63 28.78 -3.50
N LEU A 708 -14.65 27.95 -3.90
CA LEU A 708 -13.51 28.36 -4.72
C LEU A 708 -13.92 28.77 -6.14
N LEU A 709 -14.90 28.08 -6.74
CA LEU A 709 -15.39 28.41 -8.08
C LEU A 709 -16.23 29.70 -8.09
N ALA A 710 -17.04 29.95 -7.07
CA ALA A 710 -17.71 31.23 -6.88
C ALA A 710 -16.71 32.39 -6.69
N ALA A 711 -15.60 32.16 -5.98
CA ALA A 711 -14.51 33.12 -5.87
C ALA A 711 -13.70 33.33 -7.18
N ALA A 712 -13.70 32.35 -8.09
CA ALA A 712 -13.14 32.50 -9.43
C ALA A 712 -14.03 33.35 -10.35
N GLU A 713 -15.36 33.34 -10.16
CA GLU A 713 -16.27 34.21 -10.92
C GLU A 713 -15.96 35.69 -10.72
N THR A 714 -15.61 36.12 -9.50
CA THR A 714 -15.34 37.53 -9.21
C THR A 714 -13.99 38.02 -9.76
N LYS A 715 -13.07 37.11 -10.12
CA LYS A 715 -11.71 37.42 -10.57
C LYS A 715 -11.58 37.25 -12.09
N PRO A 716 -11.38 38.32 -12.88
CA PRO A 716 -11.29 38.22 -14.34
C PRO A 716 -10.00 37.56 -14.86
N SER A 717 -8.95 37.49 -14.03
CA SER A 717 -7.64 36.90 -14.36
C SER A 717 -7.60 35.37 -14.36
N VAL A 718 -8.65 34.69 -13.88
CA VAL A 718 -8.64 33.22 -13.74
C VAL A 718 -8.91 32.55 -15.09
N ASN A 719 -7.88 31.92 -15.66
CA ASN A 719 -8.00 31.10 -16.85
C ASN A 719 -8.56 29.71 -16.52
N LEU A 720 -9.81 29.46 -16.91
CA LEU A 720 -10.52 28.21 -16.67
C LEU A 720 -9.79 26.96 -17.19
N TYR A 721 -9.08 27.07 -18.33
CA TYR A 721 -8.32 25.96 -18.94
C TYR A 721 -7.04 25.60 -18.18
N VAL A 722 -6.56 26.48 -17.29
CA VAL A 722 -5.44 26.19 -16.37
C VAL A 722 -5.97 25.75 -15.00
N LEU A 723 -7.16 26.22 -14.62
CA LEU A 723 -7.74 25.96 -13.30
C LEU A 723 -8.13 24.48 -13.09
N LEU A 724 -8.79 23.85 -14.08
CA LEU A 724 -9.23 22.45 -13.97
C LEU A 724 -8.80 21.60 -15.16
N MET A 725 -8.14 20.48 -14.85
CA MET A 725 -7.75 19.43 -15.80
C MET A 725 -8.96 18.57 -16.21
N PRO A 726 -8.95 17.95 -17.40
CA PRO A 726 -10.02 17.06 -17.86
C PRO A 726 -10.35 15.90 -16.91
N SER A 727 -9.35 15.36 -16.20
CA SER A 727 -9.54 14.31 -15.18
C SER A 727 -10.38 14.78 -13.99
N SER A 728 -10.11 15.99 -13.49
CA SER A 728 -10.87 16.63 -12.40
C SER A 728 -12.31 16.94 -12.81
N ILE A 729 -12.53 17.29 -14.08
CA ILE A 729 -13.86 17.54 -14.64
C ILE A 729 -14.64 16.23 -14.79
N ALA A 730 -13.98 15.15 -15.25
CA ALA A 730 -14.57 13.80 -15.25
C ALA A 730 -14.93 13.31 -13.83
N ARG A 731 -14.09 13.60 -12.82
CA ARG A 731 -14.43 13.35 -11.40
C ARG A 731 -15.65 14.14 -10.95
N LEU A 732 -15.75 15.42 -11.30
CA LEU A 732 -16.89 16.27 -10.98
C LEU A 732 -18.19 15.76 -11.62
N HIS A 733 -18.16 15.40 -12.91
CA HIS A 733 -19.30 14.84 -13.63
C HIS A 733 -19.73 13.49 -13.03
N ALA A 734 -18.77 12.61 -12.72
CA ALA A 734 -19.02 11.35 -12.05
C ALA A 734 -19.70 11.56 -10.68
N ALA A 735 -19.17 12.47 -9.85
CA ALA A 735 -19.74 12.77 -8.53
C ALA A 735 -21.16 13.37 -8.62
N PHE A 736 -21.40 14.27 -9.58
CA PHE A 736 -22.75 14.80 -9.85
C PHE A 736 -23.76 13.71 -10.25
N SER A 737 -23.26 12.67 -10.94
CA SER A 737 -24.06 11.51 -11.37
C SER A 737 -24.26 10.45 -10.28
N SER A 738 -23.40 10.37 -9.26
CA SER A 738 -23.46 9.35 -8.20
C SER A 738 -24.09 9.85 -6.90
N TRP A 739 -23.88 11.12 -6.53
CA TRP A 739 -24.30 11.66 -5.22
C TRP A 739 -25.65 12.40 -5.22
N HIS A 740 -26.41 12.28 -6.31
CA HIS A 740 -27.75 12.83 -6.53
C HIS A 740 -28.86 12.45 -5.51
N ARG A 741 -28.52 11.65 -4.50
CA ARG A 741 -29.41 11.25 -3.39
C ARG A 741 -29.15 12.01 -2.09
N ASN A 742 -27.97 12.63 -1.95
CA ASN A 742 -27.64 13.48 -0.82
C ASN A 742 -27.77 14.94 -1.23
N TYR A 743 -28.56 15.70 -0.49
CA TYR A 743 -28.93 17.07 -0.81
C TYR A 743 -27.73 18.02 -0.67
N ARG A 744 -26.98 17.93 0.44
CA ARG A 744 -25.79 18.78 0.69
C ARG A 744 -24.76 18.61 -0.43
N ILE A 745 -24.49 17.37 -0.84
CA ILE A 745 -23.57 17.11 -1.96
C ILE A 745 -24.18 17.61 -3.29
N SER A 746 -25.43 17.27 -3.61
CA SER A 746 -26.04 17.68 -4.89
C SER A 746 -26.05 19.21 -5.05
N ASP A 747 -26.49 19.98 -4.04
CA ASP A 747 -26.49 21.44 -4.13
C ASP A 747 -25.07 22.03 -4.27
N CYS A 748 -24.09 21.54 -3.53
CA CYS A 748 -22.70 22.00 -3.69
C CYS A 748 -22.17 21.71 -5.10
N LEU A 749 -22.42 20.52 -5.64
CA LEU A 749 -22.01 20.16 -7.00
C LEU A 749 -22.78 20.94 -8.08
N GLU A 750 -24.07 21.21 -7.87
CA GLU A 750 -24.89 22.09 -8.73
C GLU A 750 -24.36 23.53 -8.74
N ARG A 751 -23.99 24.09 -7.57
CA ARG A 751 -23.34 25.41 -7.47
C ARG A 751 -21.99 25.40 -8.19
N ALA A 752 -21.12 24.43 -7.93
CA ALA A 752 -19.84 24.29 -8.62
C ALA A 752 -19.98 24.21 -10.15
N CYS A 753 -20.94 23.43 -10.66
CA CYS A 753 -21.22 23.35 -12.09
C CYS A 753 -21.82 24.65 -12.65
N THR A 754 -22.67 25.34 -11.90
CA THR A 754 -23.19 26.67 -12.30
C THR A 754 -22.03 27.67 -12.48
N SER A 755 -21.14 27.77 -11.49
CA SER A 755 -19.97 28.65 -11.54
C SER A 755 -19.03 28.32 -12.70
N LEU A 756 -18.76 27.03 -12.97
CA LEU A 756 -17.96 26.59 -14.11
C LEU A 756 -18.57 26.99 -15.46
N TYR A 757 -19.89 26.87 -15.59
CA TYR A 757 -20.59 27.32 -16.80
C TYR A 757 -20.50 28.84 -17.00
N CYS A 758 -20.63 29.63 -15.93
CA CYS A 758 -20.46 31.09 -15.99
C CYS A 758 -19.03 31.49 -16.36
N LEU A 759 -18.03 30.79 -15.81
CA LEU A 759 -16.61 30.94 -16.20
C LEU A 759 -16.38 30.57 -17.69
N GLN A 760 -17.01 29.49 -18.16
CA GLN A 760 -16.91 29.05 -19.56
C GLN A 760 -17.53 30.10 -20.50
N LEU A 761 -18.72 30.62 -20.20
CA LEU A 761 -19.35 31.72 -20.95
C LEU A 761 -18.45 32.95 -21.00
N ARG A 762 -17.92 33.41 -19.85
CA ARG A 762 -16.99 34.56 -19.79
C ARG A 762 -15.77 34.35 -20.69
N SER A 763 -15.18 33.16 -20.67
CA SER A 763 -14.02 32.84 -21.52
C SER A 763 -14.35 32.87 -23.02
N ASN A 764 -15.55 32.42 -23.40
CA ASN A 764 -16.02 32.41 -24.80
C ASN A 764 -16.38 33.81 -25.30
N LEU A 765 -16.99 34.65 -24.45
CA LEU A 765 -17.28 36.06 -24.77
C LEU A 765 -15.98 36.86 -24.97
N GLY A 766 -14.98 36.67 -24.11
CA GLY A 766 -13.66 37.29 -24.27
C GLY A 766 -12.99 36.94 -25.61
N LYS A 767 -13.02 35.65 -26.00
CA LYS A 767 -12.53 35.18 -27.32
C LYS A 767 -13.30 35.82 -28.48
N ARG A 768 -14.64 35.88 -28.43
CA ARG A 768 -15.46 36.48 -29.49
C ARG A 768 -15.16 37.97 -29.67
N ASN A 769 -15.02 38.72 -28.58
CA ASN A 769 -14.74 40.16 -28.66
C ASN A 769 -13.35 40.45 -29.26
N SER A 770 -12.32 39.65 -28.93
CA SER A 770 -10.99 39.83 -29.51
C SER A 770 -10.93 39.50 -31.01
N ILE A 771 -11.65 38.46 -31.45
CA ILE A 771 -11.78 38.10 -32.88
C ILE A 771 -12.57 39.19 -33.63
N GLY A 772 -13.68 39.65 -33.05
CA GLY A 772 -14.52 40.71 -33.63
C GLY A 772 -13.76 42.02 -33.86
N MET A 773 -12.94 42.47 -32.91
CA MET A 773 -12.10 43.66 -33.11
C MET A 773 -11.03 43.46 -34.19
N ARG A 774 -10.46 42.25 -34.32
CA ARG A 774 -9.43 41.94 -35.34
C ARG A 774 -10.01 41.82 -36.75
N GLN A 775 -11.27 41.39 -36.90
CA GLN A 775 -11.98 41.43 -38.18
C GLN A 775 -12.53 42.84 -38.49
N GLN A 776 -12.89 43.64 -37.48
CA GLN A 776 -13.32 45.02 -37.72
C GLN A 776 -12.18 45.94 -38.19
N SER A 777 -10.91 45.68 -37.86
CA SER A 777 -9.80 46.51 -38.38
C SER A 777 -9.58 46.30 -39.89
N THR A 778 -9.69 45.07 -40.39
CA THR A 778 -9.59 44.79 -41.84
C THR A 778 -10.86 45.23 -42.58
N ALA A 779 -12.05 44.99 -42.03
CA ALA A 779 -13.30 45.45 -42.64
C ALA A 779 -13.38 46.98 -42.77
N LYS A 780 -12.93 47.74 -41.77
CA LYS A 780 -12.90 49.22 -41.84
C LYS A 780 -11.94 49.75 -42.90
N MET A 781 -10.78 49.10 -43.08
CA MET A 781 -9.83 49.45 -44.14
C MET A 781 -10.43 49.24 -45.53
N PHE A 782 -11.23 48.17 -45.72
CA PHE A 782 -11.90 47.89 -46.98
C PHE A 782 -13.06 48.86 -47.27
N VAL A 783 -13.87 49.21 -46.26
CA VAL A 783 -14.97 50.19 -46.42
C VAL A 783 -14.45 51.59 -46.70
N ALA A 784 -13.38 52.03 -46.01
CA ALA A 784 -12.78 53.35 -46.23
C ALA A 784 -12.29 53.54 -47.68
N LEU A 785 -11.70 52.50 -48.29
CA LEU A 785 -11.25 52.50 -49.68
C LEU A 785 -12.41 52.67 -50.68
N VAL A 786 -13.57 52.07 -50.39
CA VAL A 786 -14.76 52.12 -51.27
C VAL A 786 -15.47 53.49 -51.17
N THR A 787 -15.49 54.11 -49.99
CA THR A 787 -16.14 55.43 -49.81
C THR A 787 -15.38 56.61 -50.41
N GLN A 788 -14.14 56.43 -50.88
CA GLN A 788 -13.32 57.55 -51.36
C GLN A 788 -13.51 57.91 -52.85
N ILE A 789 -14.36 57.16 -53.57
CA ILE A 789 -14.59 57.33 -55.03
C ILE A 789 -15.90 58.08 -55.34
N THR A 790 -16.83 58.23 -54.39
CA THR A 790 -18.21 58.68 -54.65
C THR A 790 -18.70 59.82 -53.74
N SER A 791 -18.14 61.03 -53.90
CA SER A 791 -18.93 62.28 -53.75
C SER A 791 -18.16 63.52 -54.24
N VAL A 792 -18.71 64.17 -55.28
CA VAL A 792 -18.36 65.53 -55.72
C VAL A 792 -19.70 66.28 -55.85
N VAL A 793 -19.73 67.60 -55.59
CA VAL A 793 -20.94 68.47 -55.56
C VAL A 793 -21.81 68.23 -54.30
N ALA A 794 -22.30 69.22 -53.52
CA ALA A 794 -22.25 70.70 -53.60
C ALA A 794 -22.03 71.38 -52.21
N ARG A 795 -21.83 72.71 -52.22
CA ARG A 795 -22.04 73.68 -51.11
C ARG A 795 -23.30 74.54 -51.42
N PRO A 796 -23.99 75.20 -50.46
CA PRO A 796 -23.54 76.43 -49.74
C PRO A 796 -23.47 76.21 -48.20
N ILE A 797 -22.76 76.96 -47.34
CA ILE A 797 -22.40 78.39 -47.23
C ILE A 797 -23.57 79.33 -46.90
N VAL A 798 -23.66 79.74 -45.63
CA VAL A 798 -23.88 81.14 -45.20
C VAL A 798 -22.95 81.42 -44.02
N GLU A 799 -22.34 82.60 -44.00
CA GLU A 799 -21.33 83.03 -43.03
C GLU A 799 -21.97 83.68 -41.78
N SER A 800 -21.29 83.63 -40.63
CA SER A 800 -21.23 84.80 -39.74
C SER A 800 -19.94 84.83 -38.92
N VAL A 801 -19.40 86.03 -38.74
CA VAL A 801 -18.04 86.31 -38.25
C VAL A 801 -18.13 87.28 -37.06
N ARG A 802 -17.20 87.21 -36.08
CA ARG A 802 -16.37 88.35 -35.60
C ARG A 802 -15.73 88.19 -34.19
N ARG A 803 -14.40 87.93 -34.21
CA ARG A 803 -13.35 88.46 -33.28
C ARG A 803 -13.45 88.13 -31.77
N ARG A 804 -12.41 88.34 -30.93
CA ARG A 804 -10.92 88.23 -31.03
C ARG A 804 -10.36 88.55 -29.61
N SER A 805 -9.13 88.10 -29.28
CA SER A 805 -8.32 88.47 -28.10
C SER A 805 -8.84 88.01 -26.72
N SER A 806 -8.01 87.76 -25.70
CA SER A 806 -6.57 87.44 -25.66
C SER A 806 -6.14 86.97 -24.26
N GLY A 807 -5.23 85.98 -24.17
CA GLY A 807 -4.61 85.59 -22.89
C GLY A 807 -3.46 84.57 -23.04
N ARG A 808 -2.22 84.99 -22.77
CA ARG A 808 -1.08 84.11 -22.37
C ARG A 808 -1.25 83.80 -20.87
N ALA A 809 -0.66 82.77 -20.24
CA ALA A 809 0.66 82.11 -20.36
C ALA A 809 0.50 80.57 -20.17
N LEU A 810 1.37 79.65 -20.67
CA LEU A 810 2.76 79.34 -20.28
C LEU A 810 2.89 79.06 -18.75
N THR A 811 3.46 77.96 -18.23
CA THR A 811 4.48 77.02 -18.77
C THR A 811 4.49 75.60 -18.13
N LEU A 812 4.80 74.59 -18.96
CA LEU A 812 5.61 73.34 -18.72
C LEU A 812 5.25 72.32 -17.58
N PRO A 813 5.82 71.08 -17.59
CA PRO A 813 5.18 69.90 -17.01
C PRO A 813 5.95 69.17 -15.88
N THR A 814 5.34 68.07 -15.39
CA THR A 814 5.82 67.20 -14.31
C THR A 814 7.12 66.44 -14.60
N SER A 815 7.89 66.16 -13.53
CA SER A 815 9.24 65.57 -13.57
C SER A 815 9.30 64.04 -13.79
N THR A 816 10.46 63.57 -14.22
CA THR A 816 10.73 62.18 -14.62
C THR A 816 10.97 61.22 -13.45
N GLY A 817 10.11 60.21 -13.31
CA GLY A 817 10.25 59.13 -12.33
C GLY A 817 11.24 58.03 -12.77
N ARG A 818 12.52 58.17 -12.41
CA ARG A 818 13.61 57.23 -12.77
C ARG A 818 13.54 55.93 -11.94
N ARG A 819 13.32 54.77 -12.55
CA ARG A 819 13.52 53.45 -11.91
C ARG A 819 14.79 52.76 -12.44
N ILE A 820 15.69 52.43 -11.52
CA ILE A 820 16.91 51.65 -11.78
C ILE A 820 16.57 50.16 -11.66
N SER A 821 17.04 49.35 -12.61
CA SER A 821 17.00 47.89 -12.52
C SER A 821 18.37 47.37 -12.09
N ALA A 822 18.45 46.71 -10.94
CA ALA A 822 19.68 46.17 -10.38
C ALA A 822 19.79 44.66 -10.66
N ASN A 823 20.31 44.30 -11.83
CA ASN A 823 20.83 42.94 -12.05
C ASN A 823 22.20 42.83 -11.38
N VAL A 824 22.39 41.85 -10.51
CA VAL A 824 23.70 41.52 -9.92
C VAL A 824 24.08 40.10 -10.30
N TYR A 825 24.90 39.99 -11.34
CA TYR A 825 25.77 38.84 -11.57
C TYR A 825 27.21 39.29 -11.30
N GLY A 826 27.80 38.84 -10.20
CA GLY A 826 29.24 38.96 -9.94
C GLY A 826 29.99 37.83 -10.65
N ALA A 827 31.19 38.12 -11.16
CA ALA A 827 32.03 37.18 -11.90
C ALA A 827 33.51 37.33 -11.50
N ALA A 828 34.37 36.39 -11.93
CA ALA A 828 35.83 36.34 -11.72
C ALA A 828 36.26 36.07 -10.24
N ARG A 829 37.45 35.52 -9.90
CA ARG A 829 38.59 34.86 -10.61
C ARG A 829 39.48 34.18 -9.53
N ASP A 830 40.44 33.27 -9.78
CA ASP A 830 40.84 32.41 -10.93
C ASP A 830 41.66 31.22 -10.37
N ALA A 831 41.72 30.05 -11.05
CA ALA A 831 42.69 28.98 -10.78
C ALA A 831 42.74 27.92 -11.91
N ALA A 832 43.94 27.52 -12.34
CA ALA A 832 44.14 26.68 -13.53
C ALA A 832 44.21 25.15 -13.26
N GLY A 833 43.86 24.36 -14.28
CA GLY A 833 44.07 22.90 -14.30
C GLY A 833 43.80 22.28 -15.69
N LYS A 834 44.83 21.76 -16.35
CA LYS A 834 44.75 21.06 -17.67
C LYS A 834 44.32 19.60 -17.44
N GLY A 835 43.60 18.89 -18.33
CA GLY A 835 42.99 19.25 -19.63
C GLY A 835 42.58 17.99 -20.42
N ILE A 836 42.45 18.11 -21.76
CA ILE A 836 42.55 17.02 -22.78
C ILE A 836 41.31 16.10 -23.02
N LEU A 837 40.58 16.40 -24.13
CA LEU A 837 39.94 15.49 -25.12
C LEU A 837 38.74 14.57 -24.68
N LEU A 838 37.79 14.12 -25.54
CA LEU A 838 37.53 14.29 -26.99
C LEU A 838 36.03 14.07 -27.33
N ASN A 839 35.53 14.70 -28.40
CA ASN A 839 34.26 14.45 -29.15
C ASN A 839 32.88 14.60 -28.43
N GLY A 840 31.81 15.07 -29.09
CA GLY A 840 31.69 15.50 -30.50
C GLY A 840 30.37 16.23 -30.85
N PHE A 841 30.34 16.80 -32.06
CA PHE A 841 29.30 17.65 -32.70
C PHE A 841 27.89 17.00 -32.80
N VAL A 842 26.78 17.72 -33.02
CA VAL A 842 26.44 18.63 -34.16
C VAL A 842 25.55 19.83 -33.78
N GLN A 843 25.74 20.96 -34.48
CA GLN A 843 24.91 22.18 -34.45
C GLN A 843 25.01 22.94 -35.81
N PRO A 844 23.93 23.60 -36.28
CA PRO A 844 23.96 24.81 -37.10
C PRO A 844 23.39 26.03 -36.31
N THR A 845 23.94 27.25 -36.26
CA THR A 845 24.23 28.27 -37.32
C THR A 845 23.00 28.72 -38.11
N GLY A 846 22.73 30.01 -38.39
CA GLY A 846 23.32 31.31 -37.98
C GLY A 846 22.40 32.47 -38.45
N LEU A 847 22.18 33.54 -37.67
CA LEU A 847 22.89 34.85 -37.62
C LEU A 847 22.40 35.96 -38.60
N SER A 848 22.21 37.18 -38.05
CA SER A 848 22.00 38.49 -38.73
C SER A 848 20.69 38.65 -39.56
N ARG A 849 20.14 39.85 -39.82
CA ARG A 849 20.74 41.20 -39.97
C ARG A 849 19.69 42.32 -39.72
N MET A 850 20.10 43.47 -39.17
CA MET A 850 19.34 44.74 -39.17
C MET A 850 19.81 45.66 -40.30
N PRO A 851 18.94 46.53 -40.84
CA PRO A 851 19.26 47.96 -40.89
C PRO A 851 18.08 48.87 -40.47
N SER A 852 18.36 50.17 -40.37
CA SER A 852 17.49 51.25 -39.85
C SER A 852 16.93 52.17 -40.97
N LEU A 853 16.17 53.21 -40.56
CA LEU A 853 15.58 54.31 -41.37
C LEU A 853 14.29 53.93 -42.14
N SER A 854 13.33 54.83 -42.41
CA SER A 854 12.98 56.16 -41.84
C SER A 854 11.61 56.61 -42.35
N HIS A 855 11.00 57.64 -41.74
CA HIS A 855 9.67 58.21 -42.05
C HIS A 855 8.46 57.26 -41.79
N GLY A 856 7.24 57.77 -41.53
CA GLY A 856 6.89 59.16 -41.24
C GLY A 856 5.42 59.50 -41.55
N ALA A 857 4.54 59.37 -40.57
CA ALA A 857 3.16 59.86 -40.65
C ALA A 857 2.67 60.29 -39.25
N GLN A 858 2.02 61.45 -39.17
CA GLN A 858 1.22 61.84 -38.01
C GLN A 858 -0.21 61.36 -38.24
N GLU A 859 -0.81 60.68 -37.27
CA GLU A 859 -2.25 60.40 -37.25
C GLU A 859 -2.84 60.80 -35.90
N ALA A 860 -4.01 61.44 -35.91
CA ALA A 860 -4.52 62.18 -34.75
C ALA A 860 -5.16 61.25 -33.70
N ALA A 861 -4.76 61.43 -32.44
CA ALA A 861 -5.29 60.66 -31.32
C ALA A 861 -6.73 61.11 -30.95
N VAL A 862 -7.73 60.50 -31.59
CA VAL A 862 -9.14 60.62 -31.18
C VAL A 862 -9.32 59.90 -29.82
N PRO A 863 -9.92 60.54 -28.80
CA PRO A 863 -10.16 59.88 -27.53
C PRO A 863 -11.21 58.76 -27.68
N PRO A 864 -10.99 57.57 -27.09
CA PRO A 864 -11.95 56.48 -27.20
C PRO A 864 -13.25 56.83 -26.45
N PRO A 865 -14.43 56.59 -27.03
CA PRO A 865 -15.70 56.86 -26.36
C PRO A 865 -15.85 55.96 -25.13
N ALA A 866 -16.35 56.54 -24.03
CA ALA A 866 -16.53 55.84 -22.76
C ALA A 866 -17.57 54.71 -22.90
N GLN A 867 -17.11 53.47 -23.06
CA GLN A 867 -18.01 52.32 -23.08
C GLN A 867 -18.68 52.13 -21.71
N PRO A 868 -20.00 51.92 -21.65
CA PRO A 868 -20.68 51.61 -20.40
C PRO A 868 -20.14 50.29 -19.86
N LYS A 869 -19.63 50.30 -18.62
CA LYS A 869 -19.17 49.09 -17.91
C LYS A 869 -20.37 48.20 -17.57
N ALA A 870 -20.77 47.35 -18.53
CA ALA A 870 -21.77 46.32 -18.30
C ALA A 870 -21.37 45.47 -17.09
N LYS A 871 -22.22 45.41 -16.07
CA LYS A 871 -21.96 44.61 -14.86
C LYS A 871 -21.81 43.15 -15.28
N PRO A 872 -20.72 42.45 -14.88
CA PRO A 872 -20.55 41.04 -15.23
C PRO A 872 -21.67 40.21 -14.61
N MET A 873 -22.36 39.42 -15.44
CA MET A 873 -23.50 38.60 -15.02
C MET A 873 -23.00 37.46 -14.13
N THR A 874 -23.31 37.52 -12.84
CA THR A 874 -22.92 36.50 -11.85
C THR A 874 -23.72 35.22 -12.02
N SER A 875 -23.24 34.09 -11.50
CA SER A 875 -24.00 32.84 -11.47
C SER A 875 -25.38 32.98 -10.84
N GLN A 876 -25.54 33.82 -9.80
CA GLN A 876 -26.84 34.12 -9.20
C GLN A 876 -27.78 34.87 -10.18
N ALA A 877 -27.30 35.90 -10.87
CA ALA A 877 -28.10 36.64 -11.84
C ALA A 877 -28.50 35.77 -13.04
N LEU A 878 -27.55 34.96 -13.54
CA LEU A 878 -27.80 33.99 -14.60
C LEU A 878 -28.82 32.92 -14.15
N LEU A 879 -28.72 32.40 -12.92
CA LEU A 879 -29.69 31.44 -12.40
C LEU A 879 -31.10 32.05 -12.30
N ALA A 880 -31.23 33.27 -11.78
CA ALA A 880 -32.51 33.97 -11.68
C ALA A 880 -33.16 34.17 -13.05
N GLN A 881 -32.38 34.58 -14.05
CA GLN A 881 -32.87 34.76 -15.42
C GLN A 881 -33.34 33.43 -16.05
N PHE A 882 -32.59 32.34 -15.87
CA PHE A 882 -32.97 31.01 -16.39
C PHE A 882 -34.19 30.40 -15.67
N VAL A 883 -34.35 30.65 -14.36
CA VAL A 883 -35.54 30.23 -13.60
C VAL A 883 -36.79 30.96 -14.10
N ALA A 884 -36.72 32.28 -14.33
CA ALA A 884 -37.83 33.07 -14.86
C ALA A 884 -38.30 32.63 -16.26
N THR A 885 -37.42 32.03 -17.07
CA THR A 885 -37.74 31.51 -18.41
C THR A 885 -38.17 30.03 -18.44
N SER A 886 -38.39 29.39 -17.28
CA SER A 886 -38.54 27.92 -17.22
C SER A 886 -39.95 27.40 -17.56
N THR A 887 -40.00 26.32 -18.35
CA THR A 887 -41.21 25.52 -18.57
C THR A 887 -41.43 24.54 -17.40
N PRO A 888 -42.67 24.05 -17.17
CA PRO A 888 -42.98 23.18 -16.02
C PRO A 888 -42.07 21.94 -15.98
N ALA A 889 -41.35 21.79 -14.87
CA ALA A 889 -40.34 20.75 -14.69
C ALA A 889 -40.97 19.34 -14.74
N ARG A 890 -40.34 18.44 -15.49
CA ARG A 890 -40.73 17.03 -15.54
C ARG A 890 -40.24 16.32 -14.27
N LEU A 891 -41.17 15.64 -13.58
CA LEU A 891 -40.88 14.83 -12.39
C LEU A 891 -39.79 13.78 -12.66
N ALA A 892 -39.96 13.00 -13.73
CA ALA A 892 -39.02 11.98 -14.16
C ALA A 892 -37.81 12.55 -14.94
N ARG A 893 -36.64 11.92 -14.75
CA ARG A 893 -35.37 12.30 -15.39
C ARG A 893 -35.34 11.95 -16.88
N SER A 894 -34.64 12.73 -17.71
CA SER A 894 -34.40 12.36 -19.11
C SER A 894 -33.51 11.11 -19.20
N ARG A 895 -34.03 10.05 -19.83
CA ARG A 895 -33.35 8.76 -19.97
C ARG A 895 -31.98 8.84 -20.65
N THR A 896 -31.79 9.83 -21.54
CA THR A 896 -30.53 10.08 -22.27
C THR A 896 -29.31 10.17 -21.34
N MET A 897 -29.45 10.77 -20.16
CA MET A 897 -28.33 11.00 -19.25
C MET A 897 -27.82 9.73 -18.55
N ARG A 898 -28.60 8.63 -18.53
CA ARG A 898 -28.19 7.34 -17.94
C ARG A 898 -27.41 6.45 -18.92
N GLU A 899 -27.56 6.69 -20.22
CA GLU A 899 -26.92 5.90 -21.27
C GLU A 899 -25.66 6.59 -21.85
N SER A 900 -25.54 7.92 -21.68
CA SER A 900 -24.41 8.74 -22.16
C SER A 900 -23.05 8.43 -21.50
N THR A 901 -23.03 7.81 -20.32
CA THR A 901 -21.78 7.46 -19.60
C THR A 901 -21.08 6.20 -20.13
N LYS A 902 -21.66 5.50 -21.12
CA LYS A 902 -20.92 4.49 -21.89
C LYS A 902 -20.18 5.17 -23.05
N PRO A 903 -18.91 4.84 -23.32
CA PRO A 903 -18.17 5.40 -24.45
C PRO A 903 -18.78 4.94 -25.78
N ARG A 904 -19.70 5.74 -26.31
CA ARG A 904 -20.35 5.52 -27.60
C ARG A 904 -19.33 5.78 -28.70
N THR A 905 -19.15 4.84 -29.62
CA THR A 905 -18.17 4.92 -30.72
C THR A 905 -18.41 6.18 -31.54
N ALA A 906 -17.50 7.16 -31.40
CA ALA A 906 -17.74 8.52 -31.84
C ALA A 906 -17.54 8.68 -33.35
N LYS A 907 -18.54 9.22 -34.04
CA LYS A 907 -18.28 9.98 -35.28
C LYS A 907 -17.33 11.13 -34.94
N LYS A 908 -16.41 11.47 -35.84
CA LYS A 908 -15.40 12.53 -35.64
C LYS A 908 -16.06 13.86 -35.21
N ALA A 909 -16.04 14.15 -33.91
CA ALA A 909 -16.28 15.50 -33.39
C ALA A 909 -15.04 16.36 -33.68
N SER A 910 -15.23 17.68 -33.83
CA SER A 910 -14.09 18.60 -33.93
C SER A 910 -13.27 18.54 -32.63
N PRO A 911 -11.93 18.39 -32.70
CA PRO A 911 -11.09 18.19 -31.51
C PRO A 911 -11.05 19.42 -30.57
N ASP A 912 -11.42 20.60 -31.04
CA ASP A 912 -11.12 21.87 -30.36
C ASP A 912 -12.18 22.32 -29.33
N HIS A 913 -13.34 21.67 -29.22
CA HIS A 913 -14.44 22.12 -28.35
C HIS A 913 -14.57 21.36 -27.02
N PHE A 914 -13.53 21.44 -26.19
CA PHE A 914 -13.58 20.93 -24.82
C PHE A 914 -14.65 21.67 -23.98
N THR A 915 -15.60 20.91 -23.41
CA THR A 915 -16.79 21.42 -22.73
C THR A 915 -16.74 21.09 -21.23
N PHE A 916 -16.72 22.11 -20.37
CA PHE A 916 -16.56 21.93 -18.92
C PHE A 916 -17.84 21.44 -18.23
N VAL A 917 -19.01 21.89 -18.70
CA VAL A 917 -20.33 21.52 -18.18
C VAL A 917 -21.25 21.28 -19.37
N THR A 918 -21.88 20.10 -19.45
CA THR A 918 -22.70 19.73 -20.61
C THR A 918 -24.11 20.35 -20.51
N PRO A 919 -24.82 20.57 -21.63
CA PRO A 919 -26.19 21.09 -21.62
C PRO A 919 -27.16 20.20 -20.81
N GLU A 920 -26.95 18.88 -20.82
CA GLU A 920 -27.76 17.92 -20.05
C GLU A 920 -27.53 18.08 -18.54
N MET A 921 -26.31 18.42 -18.11
CA MET A 921 -26.05 18.74 -16.70
C MET A 921 -26.78 20.00 -16.28
N LEU A 922 -26.80 21.05 -17.11
CA LEU A 922 -27.50 22.30 -16.81
C LEU A 922 -29.01 22.10 -16.72
N ALA A 923 -29.60 21.36 -17.68
CA ALA A 923 -31.01 21.00 -17.65
C ALA A 923 -31.38 20.14 -16.42
N GLU A 924 -30.50 19.23 -15.99
CA GLU A 924 -30.69 18.42 -14.78
C GLU A 924 -30.53 19.26 -13.50
N ILE A 925 -29.57 20.19 -13.42
CA ILE A 925 -29.41 21.16 -12.32
C ILE A 925 -30.71 21.99 -12.18
N GLN A 926 -31.22 22.51 -13.30
CA GLN A 926 -32.46 23.28 -13.33
C GLN A 926 -33.65 22.43 -12.87
N ARG A 927 -33.83 21.21 -13.41
CA ARG A 927 -34.89 20.27 -13.00
C ARG A 927 -34.87 20.02 -11.49
N ARG A 928 -33.70 19.70 -10.92
CA ARG A 928 -33.56 19.42 -9.47
C ARG A 928 -33.93 20.63 -8.60
N ARG A 929 -33.57 21.84 -9.04
CA ARG A 929 -33.84 23.08 -8.30
C ARG A 929 -35.30 23.49 -8.41
N THR A 930 -35.89 23.49 -9.60
CA THR A 930 -37.32 23.78 -9.79
C THR A 930 -38.20 22.79 -9.03
N LEU A 931 -37.90 21.49 -9.03
CA LEU A 931 -38.67 20.50 -8.26
C LEU A 931 -38.54 20.70 -6.75
N ARG A 932 -37.37 21.07 -6.21
CA ARG A 932 -37.22 21.41 -4.79
C ARG A 932 -37.98 22.68 -4.40
N GLN A 933 -37.94 23.71 -5.26
CA GLN A 933 -38.67 24.96 -5.07
C GLN A 933 -40.19 24.74 -5.08
N GLN A 934 -40.70 24.01 -6.07
CA GLN A 934 -42.12 23.64 -6.15
C GLN A 934 -42.58 22.78 -4.96
N MET A 935 -41.71 21.89 -4.45
CA MET A 935 -41.99 21.10 -3.24
C MET A 935 -42.09 21.99 -1.99
N LEU A 936 -41.20 22.98 -1.85
CA LEU A 936 -41.22 23.96 -0.77
C LEU A 936 -42.49 24.82 -0.83
N GLU A 937 -42.78 25.43 -1.98
CA GLU A 937 -43.97 26.28 -2.20
C GLU A 937 -45.28 25.51 -1.93
N LEU A 938 -45.38 24.26 -2.39
CA LEU A 938 -46.54 23.43 -2.06
C LEU A 938 -46.60 23.10 -0.57
N LEU A 939 -45.47 22.83 0.10
CA LEU A 939 -45.45 22.52 1.53
C LEU A 939 -45.83 23.73 2.39
N GLU A 940 -45.35 24.92 2.04
CA GLU A 940 -45.71 26.19 2.70
C GLU A 940 -47.19 26.53 2.49
N ALA A 941 -47.71 26.44 1.27
CA ALA A 941 -49.14 26.62 0.99
C ALA A 941 -50.01 25.57 1.70
N THR A 942 -49.51 24.34 1.84
CA THR A 942 -50.15 23.27 2.61
C THR A 942 -50.15 23.59 4.11
N TYR A 943 -49.03 24.10 4.65
CA TYR A 943 -48.88 24.45 6.05
C TYR A 943 -49.80 25.61 6.46
N ALA A 944 -49.88 26.67 5.64
CA ALA A 944 -50.80 27.79 5.84
C ALA A 944 -52.28 27.35 5.79
N ARG A 945 -52.65 26.46 4.86
CA ARG A 945 -53.99 25.84 4.80
C ARG A 945 -54.29 24.98 6.02
N PHE A 946 -53.29 24.25 6.53
CA PHE A 946 -53.44 23.45 7.75
C PHE A 946 -53.63 24.33 8.98
N GLN A 947 -52.78 25.35 9.19
CA GLN A 947 -52.91 26.32 10.29
C GLN A 947 -54.28 27.01 10.28
N THR A 948 -54.70 27.56 9.14
CA THR A 948 -56.00 28.26 9.01
C THR A 948 -57.21 27.33 9.18
N THR A 949 -57.04 26.02 8.97
CA THR A 949 -58.07 25.02 9.29
C THR A 949 -58.06 24.64 10.78
N ALA A 950 -56.87 24.46 11.38
CA ALA A 950 -56.70 24.12 12.79
C ALA A 950 -57.17 25.24 13.74
N SER A 951 -56.94 26.52 13.39
CA SER A 951 -57.44 27.66 14.16
C SER A 951 -58.96 27.87 14.06
N ARG A 952 -59.68 27.07 13.26
CA ARG A 952 -61.14 27.16 13.05
C ARG A 952 -61.97 26.07 13.74
N THR A 953 -61.33 25.05 14.31
CA THR A 953 -62.05 23.91 14.93
C THR A 953 -62.62 24.21 16.32
N THR A 954 -62.41 25.41 16.87
CA THR A 954 -62.85 25.81 18.21
C THR A 954 -64.19 26.54 18.27
N THR A 955 -64.74 27.03 17.15
CA THR A 955 -65.90 27.95 17.18
C THR A 955 -67.06 27.68 16.21
N GLU A 956 -66.88 27.03 15.04
CA GLU A 956 -67.97 26.82 14.07
C GLU A 956 -68.11 25.36 13.59
N LYS A 957 -69.10 24.61 14.10
CA LYS A 957 -69.35 23.20 13.74
C LYS A 957 -69.90 22.94 12.32
N GLY A 958 -70.11 23.96 11.49
CA GLY A 958 -70.95 23.87 10.29
C GLY A 958 -70.28 23.59 8.94
N ARG A 959 -68.96 23.82 8.77
CA ARG A 959 -68.32 23.88 7.43
C ARG A 959 -67.06 23.00 7.22
N HIS A 960 -66.69 22.16 8.18
CA HIS A 960 -65.37 21.50 8.22
C HIS A 960 -65.02 20.58 7.04
N ASN A 961 -66.00 19.95 6.36
CA ASN A 961 -65.72 18.89 5.38
C ASN A 961 -64.98 19.40 4.12
N ALA A 962 -65.30 20.60 3.64
CA ALA A 962 -64.71 21.13 2.41
C ALA A 962 -63.21 21.47 2.58
N SER A 963 -62.85 22.17 3.66
CA SER A 963 -61.44 22.55 3.93
C SER A 963 -60.56 21.33 4.23
N ALA A 964 -61.11 20.30 4.88
CA ALA A 964 -60.39 19.04 5.12
C ALA A 964 -60.04 18.31 3.79
N ILE A 965 -60.97 18.29 2.83
CA ILE A 965 -60.73 17.70 1.49
C ILE A 965 -59.63 18.47 0.75
N ASP A 966 -59.67 19.80 0.78
CA ASP A 966 -58.66 20.65 0.14
C ASP A 966 -57.24 20.44 0.71
N VAL A 967 -57.12 20.32 2.04
CA VAL A 967 -55.85 19.98 2.70
C VAL A 967 -55.35 18.60 2.25
N MET A 968 -56.23 17.58 2.19
CA MET A 968 -55.88 16.23 1.73
C MET A 968 -55.48 16.18 0.23
N ILE A 969 -56.07 17.03 -0.61
CA ILE A 969 -55.64 17.21 -2.01
C ILE A 969 -54.22 17.79 -2.04
N THR A 970 -53.91 18.79 -1.22
CA THR A 970 -52.54 19.34 -1.13
C THR A 970 -51.53 18.34 -0.57
N TYR A 971 -51.89 17.55 0.46
CA TYR A 971 -51.05 16.44 0.96
C TYR A 971 -50.72 15.44 -0.14
N THR A 972 -51.71 15.09 -0.98
CA THR A 972 -51.51 14.16 -2.11
C THR A 972 -50.52 14.72 -3.13
N LYS A 973 -50.55 16.04 -3.43
CA LYS A 973 -49.61 16.70 -4.34
C LYS A 973 -48.18 16.79 -3.76
N VAL A 974 -48.06 17.11 -2.47
CA VAL A 974 -46.77 17.15 -1.75
C VAL A 974 -46.14 15.74 -1.71
N LEU A 975 -46.92 14.71 -1.38
CA LEU A 975 -46.47 13.31 -1.41
C LEU A 975 -46.12 12.83 -2.84
N GLN A 976 -46.86 13.28 -3.86
CA GLN A 976 -46.52 12.99 -5.25
C GLN A 976 -45.15 13.54 -5.60
N MET A 977 -44.87 14.81 -5.32
CA MET A 977 -43.56 15.40 -5.64
C MET A 977 -42.44 14.78 -4.79
N TYR A 978 -42.71 14.44 -3.53
CA TYR A 978 -41.76 13.73 -2.66
C TYR A 978 -41.36 12.35 -3.19
N VAL A 979 -42.30 11.59 -3.76
CA VAL A 979 -42.08 10.21 -4.23
C VAL A 979 -41.63 10.15 -5.70
N GLU A 980 -42.16 11.01 -6.57
CA GLU A 980 -41.94 10.94 -8.03
C GLU A 980 -40.78 11.82 -8.54
N ALA A 981 -40.21 12.71 -7.70
CA ALA A 981 -39.03 13.51 -8.06
C ALA A 981 -37.72 12.69 -8.04
N GLU A 982 -37.55 11.84 -9.06
CA GLU A 982 -36.34 11.04 -9.26
C GLU A 982 -35.07 11.90 -9.24
N ASP A 983 -34.03 11.41 -8.58
CA ASP A 983 -32.68 11.98 -8.54
C ASP A 983 -32.55 13.44 -8.04
N CYS A 984 -33.55 13.95 -7.30
CA CYS A 984 -33.56 15.31 -6.73
C CYS A 984 -33.11 15.42 -5.27
N ALA A 985 -32.61 14.32 -4.67
CA ALA A 985 -32.32 14.20 -3.23
C ALA A 985 -33.48 14.58 -2.28
N MET A 986 -34.74 14.46 -2.73
CA MET A 986 -35.90 15.07 -2.05
C MET A 986 -36.10 14.62 -0.59
N ALA A 987 -35.84 13.35 -0.28
CA ALA A 987 -35.89 12.83 1.08
C ALA A 987 -34.85 13.48 2.02
N ASP A 988 -33.62 13.67 1.54
CA ASP A 988 -32.53 14.30 2.30
C ASP A 988 -32.72 15.82 2.38
N TYR A 989 -33.30 16.45 1.35
CA TYR A 989 -33.71 17.85 1.35
C TYR A 989 -34.75 18.13 2.45
N VAL A 990 -35.81 17.31 2.51
CA VAL A 990 -36.81 17.38 3.59
C VAL A 990 -36.15 17.18 4.96
N ALA A 991 -35.33 16.14 5.11
CA ALA A 991 -34.72 15.79 6.39
C ALA A 991 -33.66 16.79 6.90
N THR A 992 -33.01 17.58 6.02
CA THR A 992 -31.85 18.42 6.39
C THR A 992 -32.04 19.92 6.16
N ALA A 993 -32.80 20.34 5.14
CA ALA A 993 -32.75 21.70 4.60
C ALA A 993 -34.04 22.51 4.72
N LEU A 994 -35.21 21.88 4.92
CA LEU A 994 -36.43 22.59 5.28
C LEU A 994 -36.31 23.27 6.64
N ASP A 995 -36.99 24.40 6.83
CA ASP A 995 -37.16 25.03 8.14
C ASP A 995 -37.67 24.01 9.19
N PRO A 996 -37.23 24.04 10.47
CA PRO A 996 -37.67 23.09 11.48
C PRO A 996 -39.19 23.01 11.66
N SER A 997 -39.94 24.10 11.45
CA SER A 997 -41.41 24.10 11.52
C SER A 997 -42.02 23.29 10.38
N LEU A 998 -41.63 23.55 9.13
CA LEU A 998 -42.08 22.84 7.93
C LEU A 998 -41.63 21.37 7.94
N ARG A 999 -40.43 21.08 8.45
CA ARG A 999 -39.88 19.73 8.62
C ARG A 999 -40.71 18.92 9.63
N THR A 1000 -40.99 19.52 10.79
CA THR A 1000 -41.86 18.90 11.82
C THR A 1000 -43.27 18.70 11.28
N PHE A 1001 -43.83 19.71 10.60
CA PHE A 1001 -45.14 19.61 9.96
C PHE A 1001 -45.20 18.46 8.95
N PHE A 1002 -44.20 18.33 8.07
CA PHE A 1002 -44.12 17.24 7.08
C PHE A 1002 -44.09 15.87 7.77
N HIS A 1003 -43.20 15.66 8.75
CA HIS A 1003 -43.07 14.37 9.44
C HIS A 1003 -44.32 13.99 10.23
N THR A 1004 -44.97 14.95 10.91
CA THR A 1004 -46.15 14.69 11.75
C THR A 1004 -47.44 14.59 10.95
N ASN A 1005 -47.62 15.38 9.88
CA ASN A 1005 -48.93 15.56 9.22
C ASN A 1005 -48.99 15.08 7.77
N VAL A 1006 -47.87 15.05 7.04
CA VAL A 1006 -47.85 14.68 5.61
C VAL A 1006 -47.34 13.25 5.42
N GLN A 1007 -46.22 12.90 6.06
CA GLN A 1007 -45.57 11.59 5.94
C GLN A 1007 -46.46 10.40 6.35
N PRO A 1008 -47.36 10.46 7.36
CA PRO A 1008 -48.21 9.32 7.71
C PRO A 1008 -49.07 8.81 6.55
N PHE A 1009 -49.52 9.70 5.66
CA PHE A 1009 -50.32 9.36 4.49
C PHE A 1009 -49.51 8.73 3.34
N MET A 1010 -48.17 8.71 3.43
CA MET A 1010 -47.29 8.15 2.39
C MET A 1010 -47.50 6.65 2.18
N SER A 1011 -47.88 5.89 3.22
CA SER A 1011 -48.19 4.46 3.12
C SER A 1011 -49.40 4.20 2.21
N THR A 1012 -50.50 4.91 2.47
CA THR A 1012 -51.73 4.91 1.67
C THR A 1012 -51.48 5.39 0.24
N TYR A 1013 -50.68 6.46 0.08
CA TYR A 1013 -50.31 6.98 -1.23
C TYR A 1013 -49.49 5.98 -2.06
N LEU A 1014 -48.47 5.34 -1.47
CA LEU A 1014 -47.69 4.29 -2.12
C LEU A 1014 -48.52 3.05 -2.45
N ALA A 1015 -49.50 2.67 -1.61
CA ALA A 1015 -50.44 1.60 -1.90
C ALA A 1015 -51.29 1.95 -3.14
N ARG A 1016 -51.81 3.18 -3.24
CA ARG A 1016 -52.56 3.69 -4.40
C ARG A 1016 -51.72 3.72 -5.67
N ILE A 1017 -50.44 4.16 -5.59
CA ILE A 1017 -49.50 4.08 -6.72
C ILE A 1017 -49.34 2.62 -7.16
N ARG A 1018 -49.00 1.70 -6.25
CA ARG A 1018 -48.77 0.28 -6.56
C ARG A 1018 -50.00 -0.38 -7.19
N ALA A 1019 -51.20 -0.06 -6.72
CA ALA A 1019 -52.44 -0.49 -7.36
C ALA A 1019 -52.55 0.04 -8.80
N SER A 1020 -52.35 1.34 -9.02
CA SER A 1020 -52.40 1.95 -10.36
C SER A 1020 -51.30 1.42 -11.31
N GLN A 1021 -50.14 1.03 -10.78
CA GLN A 1021 -49.03 0.45 -11.55
C GLN A 1021 -49.32 -1.01 -11.90
N ARG A 1022 -49.87 -1.80 -10.97
CA ARG A 1022 -50.38 -3.16 -11.25
C ARG A 1022 -51.47 -3.12 -12.31
N LEU A 1023 -52.42 -2.20 -12.21
CA LEU A 1023 -53.48 -2.02 -13.21
C LEU A 1023 -52.90 -1.67 -14.59
N ARG A 1024 -51.99 -0.68 -14.66
CA ARG A 1024 -51.32 -0.28 -15.91
C ARG A 1024 -50.43 -1.39 -16.49
N ALA A 1025 -49.79 -2.21 -15.67
CA ALA A 1025 -49.01 -3.36 -16.10
C ALA A 1025 -49.89 -4.53 -16.59
N TRP A 1026 -51.05 -4.74 -15.97
CA TRP A 1026 -52.07 -5.69 -16.43
C TRP A 1026 -52.64 -5.26 -17.79
N TRP A 1027 -53.05 -3.99 -17.93
CA TRP A 1027 -53.52 -3.42 -19.20
C TRP A 1027 -52.50 -3.54 -20.34
N ARG A 1028 -51.19 -3.38 -20.06
CA ARG A 1028 -50.14 -3.61 -21.07
C ARG A 1028 -49.92 -5.09 -21.42
N ARG A 1029 -50.25 -6.02 -20.52
CA ARG A 1029 -50.17 -7.46 -20.77
C ARG A 1029 -51.40 -7.97 -21.53
N THR A 1030 -52.55 -7.34 -21.37
CA THR A 1030 -53.75 -7.64 -22.15
C THR A 1030 -53.73 -6.95 -23.51
N SER A 1031 -53.18 -5.74 -23.64
CA SER A 1031 -53.01 -5.07 -24.93
C SER A 1031 -52.00 -5.77 -25.86
N ASN A 1032 -50.96 -6.40 -25.31
CA ASN A 1032 -49.95 -7.15 -26.07
C ASN A 1032 -50.30 -8.64 -26.23
N ARG A 1033 -51.57 -9.01 -26.02
CA ARG A 1033 -52.15 -10.33 -26.31
C ARG A 1033 -53.37 -10.23 -27.25
N ARG A 1034 -53.51 -9.08 -27.89
CA ARG A 1034 -54.26 -8.83 -29.12
C ARG A 1034 -53.27 -8.26 -30.13
#